data_AF-A0A9D5IJ25-F1
#
_entry.id   AF-A0A9D5IJ25-F1
#
_cell.length_a   1.000
_cell.length_b   1.000
_cell.length_c   1.000
_cell.angle_alpha   90.00
_cell.angle_beta   90.00
_cell.angle_gamma   90.00
#
_symmetry.space_group_name_H-M   'P 1'
#
loop_
_entity.id
_entity.type
_entity.pdbx_description
1 polymer ?
#
loop_
_entity_poly.entity_id
_entity_poly.type
_entity_poly.pdbx_seq_one_letter_code
_entity_poly.pdbx_strand_id
1 'polypeptide(L)'
;MEKLIQGLRHFRQNVLWERKELFERSTRGQRPLALLITCSDSRVLPDTLMQADPGDVFVHRNAGNLVPPPDTPGGEGASVEYAVTALGVTDIIVCGHYRCGAVKALLNPADAKDMPKVADWLAHACDVCAAVKRDHPGAAGDELWDRAVERNVRVQLDSLSKHPVAAAGLAAGTLRLHAWVLRFESSEVLAYDPCSASFSPLLDMPVVHPALPAHGPDHPTQPAVPFESPPEATRPGWASGLRHDLPASLVVFLVALPLCLAVARTSGLPTEAGIITGIVGGILVGLLGGSPLQVSGPTVTQVVILIDAAQRFGLESLGSIVLLAGLLQVVAGFLQLGQLFRAVSPAVVVGMLAGIGVVIFAQQFHVVVDDPPQKQPIANLLSIPQAVWWGITDAHSDHPEHQEAALIGLLTLTTLLLWPVVAMGRVRSVPAVLMAVVIATAATAMLGWPIQRVTFEGLSSAIRLPDPSATIGLVASGAVWLTAATIALVASAETLLSSAAIDQMHRGQRTQYDRELTAQGIGNAVCGVLGALPVTGVIVRSATNVRAGARTRLSTMFHGVWLLAFVLVAPGLLRLIPTAALAAILVMVGIRLVEVRAIRSLWQDSRSEAAICVATAAAVVIVDLLTGVMLGVGLSVAKLIYTFSRLRIRRRGDPTTGQITLVLEGSATFLRLPRLASALERVPSGVTLHVDLAGLSYIDHACLNLLANWERQHEATGGKLVLDWETLRARFHAARPRPRTTS
;
A
#
# COMPACT_ATOMS: atom_id res chain seq x y z
N MET A 1 17.77 -23.98 -21.86
CA MET A 1 16.63 -23.40 -21.11
C MET A 1 16.56 -23.92 -19.67
N GLU A 2 16.76 -25.22 -19.43
CA GLU A 2 16.74 -25.79 -18.07
C GLU A 2 17.71 -25.15 -17.09
N LYS A 3 18.94 -24.83 -17.50
CA LYS A 3 19.91 -24.10 -16.66
C LYS A 3 19.37 -22.76 -16.16
N LEU A 4 18.65 -22.01 -16.99
CA LEU A 4 18.02 -20.73 -16.61
C LEU A 4 16.85 -20.95 -15.65
N ILE A 5 16.02 -21.97 -15.90
CA ILE A 5 14.91 -22.34 -15.02
C ILE A 5 15.43 -22.80 -13.65
N GLN A 6 16.50 -23.60 -13.62
CA GLN A 6 17.16 -24.03 -12.40
C GLN A 6 17.80 -22.84 -11.67
N GLY A 7 18.41 -21.90 -12.40
CA GLY A 7 18.88 -20.63 -11.86
C GLY A 7 17.75 -19.82 -11.23
N LEU A 8 16.58 -19.73 -11.86
CA LEU A 8 15.41 -19.04 -11.30
C LEU A 8 14.86 -19.74 -10.06
N ARG A 9 14.84 -21.08 -10.06
CA ARG A 9 14.48 -21.86 -8.86
C ARG A 9 15.46 -21.59 -7.72
N HIS A 10 16.76 -21.60 -8.00
CA HIS A 10 17.81 -21.29 -7.03
C HIS A 10 17.69 -19.86 -6.52
N PHE A 11 17.50 -18.87 -7.40
CA PHE A 11 17.28 -17.47 -7.02
C PHE A 11 16.09 -17.32 -6.06
N ARG A 12 14.93 -17.92 -6.41
CA ARG A 12 13.74 -17.87 -5.55
C ARG A 12 13.91 -18.58 -4.21
N GLN A 13 14.67 -19.67 -4.18
CA GLN A 13 14.82 -20.51 -2.99
C GLN A 13 15.93 -20.00 -2.06
N ASN A 14 17.00 -19.43 -2.61
CA ASN A 14 18.25 -19.21 -1.89
C ASN A 14 18.81 -17.78 -1.96
N VAL A 15 18.34 -16.91 -2.87
CA VAL A 15 18.88 -15.54 -3.02
C VAL A 15 17.84 -14.47 -2.68
N LEU A 16 16.58 -14.69 -3.09
CA LEU A 16 15.48 -13.75 -2.87
C LEU A 16 15.19 -13.54 -1.37
N TRP A 17 15.47 -14.51 -0.51
CA TRP A 17 15.22 -14.37 0.94
C TRP A 17 16.23 -13.43 1.62
N GLU A 18 17.50 -13.42 1.18
CA GLU A 18 18.55 -12.54 1.73
C GLU A 18 18.36 -11.10 1.30
N ARG A 19 17.90 -10.87 0.06
CA ARG A 19 17.73 -9.54 -0.53
C ARG A 19 16.27 -9.12 -0.69
N LYS A 20 15.35 -9.77 0.04
CA LYS A 20 13.90 -9.61 -0.12
C LYS A 20 13.45 -8.17 0.05
N GLU A 21 13.97 -7.51 1.07
CA GLU A 21 13.68 -6.11 1.39
C GLU A 21 14.10 -5.17 0.25
N LEU A 22 15.17 -5.51 -0.47
CA LEU A 22 15.67 -4.73 -1.59
C LEU A 22 14.74 -4.82 -2.80
N PHE A 23 14.35 -6.04 -3.19
CA PHE A 23 13.35 -6.22 -4.27
C PHE A 23 11.97 -5.66 -3.89
N GLU A 24 11.57 -5.76 -2.61
CA GLU A 24 10.35 -5.13 -2.10
C GLU A 24 10.44 -3.59 -2.14
N ARG A 25 11.61 -3.00 -1.89
CA ARG A 25 11.84 -1.55 -2.06
C ARG A 25 11.72 -1.13 -3.52
N SER A 26 12.26 -1.88 -4.48
CA SER A 26 12.17 -1.56 -5.91
C SER A 26 10.73 -1.59 -6.45
N THR A 27 9.79 -2.28 -5.78
CA THR A 27 8.35 -2.25 -6.14
C THR A 27 7.68 -0.89 -5.87
N ARG A 28 8.33 -0.03 -5.07
CA ARG A 28 7.83 1.31 -4.69
C ARG A 28 8.34 2.43 -5.60
N GLY A 29 9.15 2.09 -6.61
CA GLY A 29 9.78 3.00 -7.56
C GLY A 29 11.30 2.82 -7.62
N GLN A 30 11.95 3.39 -8.65
CA GLN A 30 13.40 3.33 -8.85
C GLN A 30 14.01 4.73 -8.83
N ARG A 31 15.26 4.85 -8.35
CA ARG A 31 16.06 6.09 -8.34
C ARG A 31 17.52 5.75 -8.68
N PRO A 32 17.79 5.42 -9.94
CA PRO A 32 19.11 5.02 -10.39
C PRO A 32 20.10 6.18 -10.26
N LEU A 33 21.33 5.86 -9.85
CA LEU A 33 22.46 6.78 -9.76
C LEU A 33 22.93 7.22 -11.14
N ALA A 34 22.87 6.32 -12.12
CA ALA A 34 23.31 6.56 -13.49
C ALA A 34 22.46 5.80 -14.52
N LEU A 35 22.44 6.30 -15.75
CA LEU A 35 22.04 5.55 -16.93
C LEU A 35 23.28 4.93 -17.56
N LEU A 36 23.29 3.61 -17.72
CA LEU A 36 24.34 2.89 -18.41
C LEU A 36 23.84 2.41 -19.77
N ILE A 37 24.44 2.92 -20.84
CA ILE A 37 24.23 2.45 -22.22
C ILE A 37 25.38 1.51 -22.56
N THR A 38 25.09 0.23 -22.76
CA THR A 38 26.13 -0.80 -23.00
C THR A 38 25.72 -1.85 -24.02
N CYS A 39 26.62 -2.80 -24.30
CA CYS A 39 26.41 -3.80 -25.33
C CYS A 39 25.47 -4.93 -24.88
N SER A 40 24.66 -5.46 -25.81
CA SER A 40 23.84 -6.67 -25.61
C SER A 40 24.63 -7.99 -25.57
N ASP A 41 25.97 -7.95 -25.66
CA ASP A 41 26.83 -9.12 -25.50
C ASP A 41 26.55 -9.83 -24.16
N SER A 42 26.23 -11.12 -24.20
CA SER A 42 25.78 -11.89 -23.03
C SER A 42 26.83 -12.01 -21.93
N ARG A 43 28.09 -11.67 -22.20
CA ARG A 43 29.19 -11.61 -21.22
C ARG A 43 29.25 -10.28 -20.48
N VAL A 44 28.65 -9.22 -21.02
CA VAL A 44 28.53 -7.93 -20.33
C VAL A 44 27.41 -8.02 -19.30
N LEU A 45 27.77 -8.00 -18.02
CA LEU A 45 26.86 -8.10 -16.88
C LEU A 45 27.04 -6.87 -15.97
N PRO A 46 26.42 -5.73 -16.30
CA PRO A 46 26.67 -4.47 -15.60
C PRO A 46 26.40 -4.52 -14.10
N ASP A 47 25.27 -5.11 -13.70
CA ASP A 47 24.87 -5.17 -12.29
C ASP A 47 25.88 -5.98 -11.46
N THR A 48 26.38 -7.09 -12.03
CA THR A 48 27.42 -7.90 -11.40
C THR A 48 28.77 -7.19 -11.35
N LEU A 49 29.16 -6.55 -12.44
CA LEU A 49 30.45 -5.86 -12.56
C LEU A 49 30.55 -4.72 -11.55
N MET A 50 29.48 -3.93 -11.39
CA MET A 50 29.45 -2.77 -10.51
C MET A 50 29.00 -3.08 -9.08
N GLN A 51 28.66 -4.35 -8.80
CA GLN A 51 27.99 -4.76 -7.56
C GLN A 51 26.75 -3.91 -7.26
N ALA A 52 26.03 -3.51 -8.31
CA ALA A 52 24.86 -2.65 -8.21
C ALA A 52 23.65 -3.45 -7.72
N ASP A 53 22.91 -2.87 -6.77
CA ASP A 53 21.67 -3.46 -6.29
C ASP A 53 20.48 -3.08 -7.21
N PRO A 54 19.39 -3.86 -7.20
CA PRO A 54 18.18 -3.57 -7.97
C PRO A 54 17.65 -2.14 -7.82
N GLY A 55 17.84 -1.34 -8.88
CA GLY A 55 17.39 0.05 -8.95
C GLY A 55 18.50 1.10 -8.83
N ASP A 56 19.76 0.68 -8.60
CA ASP A 56 20.92 1.58 -8.51
C ASP A 56 21.40 2.08 -9.87
N VAL A 57 21.20 1.31 -10.95
CA VAL A 57 21.61 1.68 -12.31
C VAL A 57 20.46 1.40 -13.27
N PHE A 58 20.16 2.36 -14.15
CA PHE A 58 19.22 2.16 -15.25
C PHE A 58 20.00 1.71 -16.47
N VAL A 59 19.78 0.48 -16.94
CA VAL A 59 20.61 -0.11 -17.99
C VAL A 59 19.85 -0.18 -19.31
N HIS A 60 20.39 0.42 -20.36
CA HIS A 60 19.97 0.24 -21.74
C HIS A 60 21.01 -0.60 -22.49
N ARG A 61 20.55 -1.66 -23.18
CA ARG A 61 21.44 -2.59 -23.89
C ARG A 61 21.05 -2.74 -25.35
N ASN A 62 21.99 -2.48 -26.25
CA ASN A 62 21.84 -2.72 -27.68
C ASN A 62 23.14 -3.25 -28.30
N ALA A 63 23.10 -3.74 -29.54
CA ALA A 63 24.29 -4.25 -30.20
C ALA A 63 25.28 -3.09 -30.48
N GLY A 64 26.46 -3.14 -29.83
CA GLY A 64 27.52 -2.15 -30.02
C GLY A 64 27.34 -0.84 -29.24
N ASN A 65 26.46 -0.79 -28.23
CA ASN A 65 26.23 0.37 -27.36
C ASN A 65 25.98 1.68 -28.13
N LEU A 66 25.26 1.58 -29.25
CA LEU A 66 25.03 2.69 -30.17
C LEU A 66 23.96 3.64 -29.62
N VAL A 67 24.16 4.92 -29.90
CA VAL A 67 23.20 6.00 -29.65
C VAL A 67 22.98 6.70 -30.98
N PRO A 68 21.95 6.32 -31.75
CA PRO A 68 21.65 6.97 -33.03
C PRO A 68 21.33 8.47 -32.86
N PRO A 69 21.38 9.26 -33.94
CA PRO A 69 20.98 10.66 -33.93
C PRO A 69 19.55 10.86 -33.41
N PRO A 70 19.22 12.03 -32.82
CA PRO A 70 17.94 12.27 -32.12
C PRO A 70 16.68 11.99 -32.93
N ASP A 71 16.73 12.23 -34.24
CA ASP A 71 15.59 12.03 -35.14
C ASP A 71 15.37 10.56 -35.55
N THR A 72 16.28 9.67 -35.17
CA THR A 72 16.16 8.24 -35.44
C THR A 72 15.19 7.60 -34.45
N PRO A 73 14.08 6.99 -34.89
CA PRO A 73 13.17 6.27 -34.00
C PRO A 73 13.88 5.05 -33.40
N GLY A 74 14.05 5.02 -32.07
CA GLY A 74 14.78 3.96 -31.38
C GLY A 74 14.44 3.89 -29.89
N GLY A 75 14.72 2.74 -29.28
CA GLY A 75 14.51 2.54 -27.84
C GLY A 75 15.50 3.34 -26.98
N GLU A 76 16.62 3.75 -27.58
CA GLU A 76 17.73 4.50 -26.99
C GLU A 76 17.28 5.90 -26.57
N GLY A 77 16.72 6.68 -27.52
CA GLY A 77 16.24 8.03 -27.28
C GLY A 77 15.15 8.06 -26.20
N ALA A 78 14.20 7.12 -26.27
CA ALA A 78 13.18 6.95 -25.25
C ALA A 78 13.75 6.58 -23.87
N SER A 79 14.80 5.74 -23.84
CA SER A 79 15.47 5.36 -22.59
C SER A 79 16.24 6.53 -21.98
N VAL A 80 16.90 7.35 -22.80
CA VAL A 80 17.59 8.57 -22.36
C VAL A 80 16.58 9.59 -21.83
N GLU A 81 15.50 9.85 -22.56
CA GLU A 81 14.41 10.75 -22.13
C GLU A 81 13.79 10.29 -20.81
N TYR A 82 13.48 9.01 -20.68
CA TYR A 82 12.90 8.46 -19.46
C TYR A 82 13.89 8.54 -18.28
N ALA A 83 15.16 8.20 -18.49
CA ALA A 83 16.18 8.26 -17.44
C ALA A 83 16.39 9.68 -16.90
N VAL A 84 16.52 10.66 -17.79
CA VAL A 84 16.76 12.06 -17.40
C VAL A 84 15.48 12.70 -16.86
N THR A 85 14.36 12.57 -17.57
CA THR A 85 13.13 13.32 -17.27
C THR A 85 12.28 12.65 -16.19
N ALA A 86 12.13 11.33 -16.25
CA ALA A 86 11.25 10.60 -15.33
C ALA A 86 11.99 10.09 -14.08
N LEU A 87 13.26 9.69 -14.21
CA LEU A 87 14.05 9.13 -13.12
C LEU A 87 15.03 10.12 -12.48
N GLY A 88 15.31 11.25 -13.13
CA GLY A 88 16.17 12.30 -12.59
C GLY A 88 17.66 11.92 -12.53
N VAL A 89 18.11 11.08 -13.46
CA VAL A 89 19.53 10.68 -13.56
C VAL A 89 20.42 11.88 -13.90
N THR A 90 21.53 12.03 -13.18
CA THR A 90 22.53 13.10 -13.40
C THR A 90 23.76 12.64 -14.17
N ASP A 91 23.97 11.34 -14.30
CA ASP A 91 25.17 10.76 -14.91
C ASP A 91 24.77 9.73 -15.96
N ILE A 92 25.23 9.91 -17.20
CA ILE A 92 25.04 8.92 -18.28
C ILE A 92 26.40 8.37 -18.69
N ILE A 93 26.52 7.05 -18.66
CA ILE A 93 27.72 6.32 -18.99
C ILE A 93 27.47 5.55 -20.28
N VAL A 94 28.27 5.82 -21.31
CA VAL A 94 28.37 4.96 -22.49
C VAL A 94 29.53 4.00 -22.25
N CYS A 95 29.23 2.72 -22.09
CA CYS A 95 30.21 1.68 -21.78
C CYS A 95 30.33 0.67 -22.92
N GLY A 96 31.44 0.75 -23.66
CA GLY A 96 31.86 -0.27 -24.60
C GLY A 96 32.54 -1.45 -23.92
N HIS A 97 32.95 -2.44 -24.71
CA HIS A 97 33.83 -3.51 -24.25
C HIS A 97 34.79 -3.92 -25.36
N TYR A 98 36.02 -4.26 -25.01
CA TYR A 98 36.96 -4.78 -25.99
C TYR A 98 36.44 -6.06 -26.61
N ARG A 99 36.89 -6.30 -27.83
CA ARG A 99 36.48 -7.47 -28.63
C ARG A 99 34.98 -7.54 -28.85
N CYS A 100 34.36 -6.39 -29.06
CA CYS A 100 32.93 -6.29 -29.37
C CYS A 100 32.64 -6.79 -30.78
N GLY A 101 31.80 -7.84 -30.90
CA GLY A 101 31.41 -8.40 -32.19
C GLY A 101 30.65 -7.41 -33.10
N ALA A 102 29.86 -6.53 -32.51
CA ALA A 102 29.16 -5.47 -33.25
C ALA A 102 30.14 -4.44 -33.86
N VAL A 103 31.17 -4.03 -33.09
CA VAL A 103 32.22 -3.13 -33.60
C VAL A 103 33.12 -3.85 -34.61
N LYS A 104 33.34 -5.16 -34.46
CA LYS A 104 34.03 -5.96 -35.48
C LYS A 104 33.27 -5.94 -36.81
N ALA A 105 31.94 -6.10 -36.75
CA ALA A 105 31.09 -6.04 -37.92
C ALA A 105 31.02 -4.63 -38.56
N LEU A 106 31.27 -3.55 -37.80
CA LEU A 106 31.49 -2.21 -38.37
C LEU A 106 32.78 -2.17 -39.21
N LEU A 107 33.86 -2.75 -38.69
CA LEU A 107 35.16 -2.78 -39.37
C LEU A 107 35.16 -3.72 -40.59
N ASN A 108 34.43 -4.83 -40.51
CA ASN A 108 34.28 -5.81 -41.56
C ASN A 108 32.79 -6.08 -41.85
N PRO A 109 32.15 -5.31 -42.75
CA PRO A 109 30.73 -5.46 -43.06
C PRO A 109 30.31 -6.86 -43.53
N ALA A 110 31.24 -7.67 -44.04
CA ALA A 110 30.99 -9.06 -44.40
C ALA A 110 30.53 -9.93 -43.21
N ASP A 111 30.89 -9.56 -41.98
CA ASP A 111 30.48 -10.26 -40.76
C ASP A 111 29.00 -10.03 -40.41
N ALA A 112 28.35 -9.02 -41.02
CA ALA A 112 26.92 -8.73 -40.87
C ALA A 112 26.08 -9.00 -42.12
N LYS A 113 26.66 -9.60 -43.16
CA LYS A 113 26.01 -9.80 -44.48
C LYS A 113 24.66 -10.53 -44.41
N ASP A 114 24.54 -11.50 -43.50
CA ASP A 114 23.33 -12.34 -43.34
C ASP A 114 22.37 -11.76 -42.27
N MET A 115 22.64 -10.55 -41.77
CA MET A 115 21.90 -9.89 -40.69
C MET A 115 21.51 -8.46 -41.09
N PRO A 116 20.58 -8.26 -42.05
CA PRO A 116 20.28 -6.95 -42.63
C PRO A 116 19.86 -5.90 -41.60
N LYS A 117 19.05 -6.28 -40.60
CA LYS A 117 18.66 -5.37 -39.51
C LYS A 117 19.84 -4.93 -38.64
N VAL A 118 20.83 -5.81 -38.45
CA VAL A 118 22.06 -5.47 -37.71
C VAL A 118 22.94 -4.57 -38.58
N ALA A 119 23.04 -4.84 -39.88
CA ALA A 119 23.76 -3.97 -40.81
C ALA A 119 23.16 -2.54 -40.84
N ASP A 120 21.83 -2.42 -40.94
CA ASP A 120 21.11 -1.14 -40.88
C ASP A 120 21.35 -0.43 -39.54
N TRP A 121 21.27 -1.18 -38.42
CA TRP A 121 21.54 -0.66 -37.08
C TRP A 121 22.96 -0.11 -36.94
N LEU A 122 23.95 -0.87 -37.43
CA LEU A 122 25.36 -0.50 -37.39
C LEU A 122 25.68 0.68 -38.31
N ALA A 123 24.87 0.95 -39.33
CA ALA A 123 25.06 2.11 -40.21
C ALA A 123 25.03 3.44 -39.45
N HIS A 124 24.34 3.52 -38.29
CA HIS A 124 24.36 4.69 -37.40
C HIS A 124 25.74 5.00 -36.79
N ALA A 125 26.71 4.10 -36.92
CA ALA A 125 28.08 4.26 -36.43
C ALA A 125 29.14 4.15 -37.54
N CYS A 126 28.74 4.33 -38.81
CA CYS A 126 29.67 4.22 -39.95
C CYS A 126 30.87 5.17 -39.87
N ASP A 127 30.71 6.33 -39.23
CA ASP A 127 31.77 7.32 -39.00
C ASP A 127 32.91 6.81 -38.11
N VAL A 128 32.69 5.76 -37.31
CA VAL A 128 33.72 5.16 -36.47
C VAL A 128 34.86 4.61 -37.34
N CYS A 129 34.54 3.91 -38.42
CA CYS A 129 35.55 3.29 -39.28
C CYS A 129 36.43 4.34 -39.99
N ALA A 130 35.83 5.43 -40.45
CA ALA A 130 36.55 6.54 -41.06
C ALA A 130 37.44 7.26 -40.03
N ALA A 131 36.92 7.48 -38.82
CA ALA A 131 37.66 8.15 -37.75
C ALA A 131 38.86 7.33 -37.25
N VAL A 132 38.71 6.02 -37.07
CA VAL A 132 39.82 5.15 -36.61
C VAL A 132 40.94 5.09 -37.66
N LYS A 133 40.60 4.97 -38.94
CA LYS A 133 41.61 4.96 -40.03
C LYS A 133 42.38 6.27 -40.11
N ARG A 134 41.73 7.40 -39.82
CA ARG A 134 42.36 8.73 -39.78
C ARG A 134 43.24 8.90 -38.54
N ASP A 135 42.72 8.51 -37.37
CA ASP A 135 43.39 8.75 -36.08
C ASP A 135 44.52 7.73 -35.82
N HIS A 136 44.44 6.53 -36.44
CA HIS A 136 45.40 5.42 -36.28
C HIS A 136 45.67 4.67 -37.61
N PRO A 137 46.36 5.30 -38.59
CA PRO A 137 46.53 4.73 -39.94
C PRO A 137 47.38 3.44 -39.99
N GLY A 138 48.18 3.16 -38.96
CA GLY A 138 49.01 1.96 -38.86
C GLY A 138 48.41 0.81 -38.04
N ALA A 139 47.25 1.01 -37.39
CA ALA A 139 46.65 -0.02 -36.56
C ALA A 139 46.07 -1.16 -37.42
N ALA A 140 46.39 -2.41 -37.07
CA ALA A 140 45.93 -3.59 -37.78
C ALA A 140 45.43 -4.68 -36.82
N GLY A 141 44.59 -5.58 -37.33
CA GLY A 141 44.09 -6.72 -36.59
C GLY A 141 43.42 -6.34 -35.27
N ASP A 142 43.97 -6.89 -34.19
CA ASP A 142 43.47 -6.74 -32.82
C ASP A 142 43.57 -5.31 -32.28
N GLU A 143 44.65 -4.60 -32.60
CA GLU A 143 44.84 -3.21 -32.21
C GLU A 143 43.81 -2.30 -32.88
N LEU A 144 43.55 -2.52 -34.18
CA LEU A 144 42.52 -1.79 -34.91
C LEU A 144 41.12 -1.99 -34.29
N TRP A 145 40.82 -3.20 -33.84
CA TRP A 145 39.56 -3.53 -33.20
C TRP A 145 39.41 -2.81 -31.85
N ASP A 146 40.45 -2.82 -31.02
CA ASP A 146 40.43 -2.16 -29.71
C ASP A 146 40.30 -0.64 -29.86
N ARG A 147 41.03 -0.02 -30.81
CA ARG A 147 40.88 1.40 -31.15
C ARG A 147 39.50 1.75 -31.68
N ALA A 148 38.88 0.85 -32.45
CA ALA A 148 37.53 1.05 -32.93
C ALA A 148 36.49 1.00 -31.80
N VAL A 149 36.68 0.18 -30.78
CA VAL A 149 35.81 0.16 -29.59
C VAL A 149 35.91 1.50 -28.84
N GLU A 150 37.13 1.94 -28.53
CA GLU A 150 37.38 3.22 -27.86
C GLU A 150 36.78 4.39 -28.64
N ARG A 151 36.97 4.40 -29.97
CA ARG A 151 36.41 5.43 -30.83
C ARG A 151 34.89 5.36 -30.91
N ASN A 152 34.32 4.16 -30.96
CA ASN A 152 32.87 3.98 -30.99
C ASN A 152 32.22 4.64 -29.77
N VAL A 153 32.70 4.34 -28.56
CA VAL A 153 32.17 4.95 -27.32
C VAL A 153 32.15 6.47 -27.39
N ARG A 154 33.23 7.09 -27.90
CA ARG A 154 33.32 8.55 -28.05
C ARG A 154 32.35 9.11 -29.09
N VAL A 155 32.17 8.42 -30.23
CA VAL A 155 31.19 8.81 -31.25
C VAL A 155 29.77 8.73 -30.71
N GLN A 156 29.46 7.70 -29.93
CA GLN A 156 28.14 7.56 -29.31
C GLN A 156 27.91 8.61 -28.22
N LEU A 157 28.96 9.01 -27.50
CA LEU A 157 28.89 10.12 -26.54
C LEU A 157 28.59 11.46 -27.22
N ASP A 158 29.23 11.73 -28.37
CA ASP A 158 28.97 12.92 -29.18
C ASP A 158 27.53 12.93 -29.72
N SER A 159 27.06 11.80 -30.23
CA SER A 159 25.66 11.64 -30.66
C SER A 159 24.69 11.86 -29.49
N LEU A 160 24.97 11.27 -28.32
CA LEU A 160 24.18 11.45 -27.11
C LEU A 160 24.10 12.92 -26.68
N SER A 161 25.18 13.68 -26.78
CA SER A 161 25.21 15.10 -26.43
C SER A 161 24.25 15.96 -27.26
N LYS A 162 23.82 15.47 -28.43
CA LYS A 162 22.88 16.13 -29.34
C LYS A 162 21.42 15.78 -29.05
N HIS A 163 21.14 14.78 -28.21
CA HIS A 163 19.77 14.46 -27.82
C HIS A 163 19.17 15.61 -27.00
N PRO A 164 17.91 16.06 -27.28
CA PRO A 164 17.37 17.27 -26.68
C PRO A 164 17.46 17.35 -25.16
N VAL A 165 17.15 16.26 -24.45
CA VAL A 165 17.22 16.19 -22.98
C VAL A 165 18.65 16.18 -22.46
N ALA A 166 19.58 15.57 -23.19
CA ALA A 166 20.98 15.48 -22.81
C ALA A 166 21.70 16.82 -23.08
N ALA A 167 21.43 17.43 -24.23
CA ALA A 167 21.90 18.78 -24.58
C ALA A 167 21.43 19.82 -23.57
N ALA A 168 20.14 19.79 -23.19
CA ALA A 168 19.58 20.69 -22.20
C ALA A 168 20.20 20.47 -20.80
N GLY A 169 20.38 19.22 -20.38
CA GLY A 169 20.99 18.88 -19.10
C GLY A 169 22.47 19.26 -19.02
N LEU A 170 23.22 19.07 -20.10
CA LEU A 170 24.61 19.51 -20.22
C LEU A 170 24.70 21.04 -20.16
N ALA A 171 23.88 21.76 -20.93
CA ALA A 171 23.88 23.22 -20.94
C ALA A 171 23.49 23.83 -19.57
N ALA A 172 22.61 23.16 -18.83
CA ALA A 172 22.19 23.54 -17.47
C ALA A 172 23.16 23.08 -16.37
N GLY A 173 24.18 22.29 -16.72
CA GLY A 173 25.13 21.69 -15.80
C GLY A 173 24.55 20.65 -14.82
N THR A 174 23.38 20.11 -15.14
CA THR A 174 22.69 19.08 -14.35
C THR A 174 23.02 17.66 -14.80
N LEU A 175 23.68 17.49 -15.95
CA LEU A 175 24.02 16.21 -16.53
C LEU A 175 25.52 16.10 -16.81
N ARG A 176 26.09 14.92 -16.57
CA ARG A 176 27.48 14.55 -16.88
C ARG A 176 27.51 13.32 -17.77
N LEU A 177 28.38 13.34 -18.78
CA LEU A 177 28.55 12.23 -19.70
C LEU A 177 29.92 11.56 -19.49
N HIS A 178 29.91 10.23 -19.40
CA HIS A 178 31.09 9.40 -19.13
C HIS A 178 31.29 8.36 -20.24
N ALA A 179 32.55 8.13 -20.63
CA ALA A 179 32.92 7.17 -21.66
C ALA A 179 33.79 6.07 -21.06
N TRP A 180 33.27 4.84 -20.97
CA TRP A 180 33.95 3.69 -20.37
C TRP A 180 34.16 2.56 -21.38
N VAL A 181 35.20 1.75 -21.18
CA VAL A 181 35.44 0.51 -21.93
C VAL A 181 35.82 -0.61 -20.97
N LEU A 182 35.11 -1.73 -21.05
CA LEU A 182 35.38 -2.93 -20.27
C LEU A 182 36.39 -3.86 -20.98
N ARG A 183 37.39 -4.33 -20.23
CA ARG A 183 38.29 -5.43 -20.64
C ARG A 183 37.89 -6.71 -19.90
N PHE A 184 37.51 -7.76 -20.63
CA PHE A 184 37.06 -9.00 -20.00
C PHE A 184 38.19 -9.80 -19.36
N GLU A 185 39.36 -9.80 -20.00
CA GLU A 185 40.51 -10.60 -19.60
C GLU A 185 41.02 -10.21 -18.20
N SER A 186 40.96 -8.92 -17.86
CA SER A 186 41.37 -8.37 -16.57
C SER A 186 40.20 -7.93 -15.67
N SER A 187 38.95 -8.00 -16.17
CA SER A 187 37.77 -7.41 -15.52
C SER A 187 37.92 -5.92 -15.17
N GLU A 188 38.77 -5.22 -15.92
CA GLU A 188 39.11 -3.82 -15.70
C GLU A 188 38.18 -2.91 -16.50
N VAL A 189 37.74 -1.81 -15.88
CA VAL A 189 37.00 -0.74 -16.55
C VAL A 189 37.95 0.43 -16.77
N LEU A 190 38.10 0.85 -18.02
CA LEU A 190 38.87 2.03 -18.38
C LEU A 190 37.91 3.18 -18.62
N ALA A 191 38.23 4.38 -18.13
CA ALA A 191 37.49 5.60 -18.41
C ALA A 191 38.31 6.53 -19.29
N TYR A 192 37.62 7.25 -20.17
CA TYR A 192 38.22 8.27 -21.01
C TYR A 192 38.53 9.52 -20.20
N ASP A 193 39.80 9.90 -20.13
CA ASP A 193 40.22 11.18 -19.59
C ASP A 193 40.28 12.23 -20.71
N PRO A 194 39.48 13.31 -20.67
CA PRO A 194 39.62 14.40 -21.61
C PRO A 194 40.96 15.14 -21.48
N CYS A 195 41.63 15.10 -20.31
CA CYS A 195 42.88 15.82 -20.07
C CYS A 195 44.07 15.15 -20.77
N SER A 196 44.17 13.82 -20.70
CA SER A 196 45.20 13.05 -21.40
C SER A 196 44.77 12.57 -22.79
N ALA A 197 43.50 12.76 -23.15
CA ALA A 197 42.86 12.25 -24.36
C ALA A 197 43.00 10.72 -24.55
N SER A 198 43.13 9.97 -23.45
CA SER A 198 43.33 8.51 -23.46
C SER A 198 42.37 7.79 -22.51
N PHE A 199 42.21 6.49 -22.72
CA PHE A 199 41.54 5.61 -21.75
C PHE A 199 42.54 5.15 -20.68
N SER A 200 42.16 5.27 -19.42
CA SER A 200 42.99 4.88 -18.26
C SER A 200 42.16 4.09 -17.25
N PRO A 201 42.77 3.23 -16.42
CA PRO A 201 42.03 2.43 -15.45
C PRO A 201 41.20 3.31 -14.53
N LEU A 202 39.88 3.07 -14.49
CA LEU A 202 38.92 3.91 -13.76
C LEU A 202 39.26 4.00 -12.26
N LEU A 203 39.78 2.91 -11.69
CA LEU A 203 40.12 2.83 -10.26
C LEU A 203 41.44 3.54 -9.91
N ASP A 204 42.29 3.82 -10.90
CA ASP A 204 43.56 4.53 -10.71
C ASP A 204 43.41 6.05 -10.93
N MET A 205 42.23 6.51 -11.33
CA MET A 205 41.94 7.92 -11.54
C MET A 205 41.62 8.61 -10.20
N PRO A 206 42.35 9.68 -9.81
CA PRO A 206 42.08 10.42 -8.57
C PRO A 206 40.72 11.15 -8.62
N VAL A 207 40.27 11.54 -9.81
CA VAL A 207 38.95 12.12 -10.09
C VAL A 207 38.49 11.61 -11.45
N VAL A 208 37.25 11.10 -11.53
CA VAL A 208 36.64 10.70 -12.80
C VAL A 208 36.10 11.96 -13.48
N HIS A 209 36.83 12.47 -14.47
CA HIS A 209 36.39 13.62 -15.25
C HIS A 209 35.27 13.20 -16.22
N PRO A 210 34.16 13.96 -16.30
CA PRO A 210 33.19 13.73 -17.35
C PRO A 210 33.86 13.98 -18.71
N ALA A 211 33.65 13.07 -19.65
CA ALA A 211 34.22 13.15 -20.99
C ALA A 211 33.69 14.37 -21.77
N LEU A 212 32.53 14.91 -21.37
CA LEU A 212 32.02 16.23 -21.75
C LEU A 212 31.59 16.97 -20.46
N PRO A 213 32.31 18.02 -20.01
CA PRO A 213 31.95 18.75 -18.80
C PRO A 213 30.73 19.65 -19.00
N ALA A 214 30.02 19.89 -17.90
CA ALA A 214 28.85 20.76 -17.80
C ALA A 214 29.13 22.24 -18.16
N HIS A 215 30.33 22.77 -17.88
CA HIS A 215 30.90 24.07 -18.33
C HIS A 215 32.40 24.11 -17.94
N GLY A 216 33.18 25.03 -18.55
CA GLY A 216 34.66 25.11 -18.54
C GLY A 216 35.38 25.32 -17.19
N PRO A 217 36.73 25.28 -17.17
CA PRO A 217 37.53 25.19 -15.96
C PRO A 217 37.68 26.58 -15.34
N ASP A 218 36.83 26.91 -14.36
CA ASP A 218 37.13 27.86 -13.28
C ASP A 218 35.87 28.05 -12.42
N HIS A 219 35.64 27.14 -11.48
CA HIS A 219 34.90 27.48 -10.27
C HIS A 219 35.45 26.65 -9.10
N PRO A 220 35.83 27.27 -7.97
CA PRO A 220 36.35 26.53 -6.83
C PRO A 220 35.27 25.58 -6.32
N THR A 221 35.69 24.36 -6.01
CA THR A 221 34.89 23.32 -5.35
C THR A 221 34.19 23.91 -4.14
N GLN A 222 32.87 24.14 -4.25
CA GLN A 222 32.07 24.41 -3.08
C GLN A 222 32.11 23.18 -2.17
N PRO A 223 32.27 23.33 -0.85
CA PRO A 223 32.19 22.22 0.07
C PRO A 223 30.81 21.55 -0.08
N ALA A 224 30.78 20.22 0.06
CA ALA A 224 29.58 19.42 -0.07
C ALA A 224 28.41 20.10 0.64
N VAL A 225 27.40 20.52 -0.13
CA VAL A 225 26.18 21.12 0.40
C VAL A 225 25.60 20.10 1.38
N PRO A 226 25.44 20.43 2.68
CA PRO A 226 24.79 19.51 3.60
C PRO A 226 23.42 19.17 3.02
N PHE A 227 23.08 17.88 2.99
CA PHE A 227 21.88 17.31 2.39
C PHE A 227 20.66 18.24 2.59
N GLU A 228 20.32 19.00 1.55
CA GLU A 228 19.01 19.62 1.47
C GLU A 228 18.05 18.56 0.94
N SER A 229 17.06 18.25 1.77
CA SER A 229 15.87 17.50 1.38
C SER A 229 15.39 17.97 -0.02
N PRO A 230 14.88 17.07 -0.88
CA PRO A 230 14.44 17.43 -2.22
C PRO A 230 13.48 18.64 -2.14
N PRO A 231 13.46 19.52 -3.16
CA PRO A 231 12.57 20.66 -3.12
C PRO A 231 11.17 20.16 -2.83
N GLU A 232 10.60 20.63 -1.72
CA GLU A 232 9.22 20.40 -1.32
C GLU A 232 8.39 20.63 -2.57
N ALA A 233 7.62 19.62 -3.01
CA ALA A 233 6.73 19.76 -4.16
C ALA A 233 6.01 21.10 -4.01
N THR A 234 6.36 22.07 -4.87
CA THR A 234 6.05 23.49 -4.65
C THR A 234 4.63 23.59 -4.17
N ARG A 235 4.42 24.04 -2.91
CA ARG A 235 3.09 24.15 -2.32
C ARG A 235 2.23 24.91 -3.33
N PRO A 236 1.17 24.30 -3.89
CA PRO A 236 0.36 24.96 -4.89
C PRO A 236 -0.07 26.31 -4.31
N GLY A 237 0.26 27.42 -4.99
CA GLY A 237 -0.18 28.73 -4.53
C GLY A 237 -1.69 28.72 -4.33
N TRP A 238 -2.20 29.43 -3.32
CA TRP A 238 -3.62 29.45 -2.94
C TRP A 238 -4.60 29.60 -4.13
N ALA A 239 -4.21 30.39 -5.15
CA ALA A 239 -4.96 30.57 -6.39
C ALA A 239 -5.06 29.30 -7.26
N SER A 240 -4.02 28.48 -7.32
CA SER A 240 -4.02 27.19 -8.04
C SER A 240 -4.83 26.11 -7.30
N GLY A 241 -4.87 26.21 -5.96
CA GLY A 241 -5.74 25.40 -5.10
C GLY A 241 -7.21 25.70 -5.37
N LEU A 242 -7.63 26.97 -5.33
CA LEU A 242 -9.03 27.36 -5.58
C LEU A 242 -9.57 26.82 -6.91
N ARG A 243 -8.78 26.87 -8.00
CA ARG A 243 -9.23 26.43 -9.33
C ARG A 243 -9.59 24.93 -9.40
N HIS A 244 -8.90 24.09 -8.66
CA HIS A 244 -9.07 22.63 -8.72
C HIS A 244 -9.82 22.08 -7.52
N ASP A 245 -9.54 22.59 -6.33
CA ASP A 245 -10.09 22.11 -5.06
C ASP A 245 -11.54 22.56 -4.84
N LEU A 246 -11.93 23.76 -5.30
CA LEU A 246 -13.31 24.24 -5.16
C LEU A 246 -14.31 23.36 -5.94
N PRO A 247 -14.15 23.10 -7.27
CA PRO A 247 -15.07 22.21 -7.98
C PRO A 247 -15.00 20.77 -7.46
N ALA A 248 -13.82 20.27 -7.08
CA ALA A 248 -13.69 18.93 -6.50
C ALA A 248 -14.45 18.81 -5.16
N SER A 249 -14.34 19.81 -4.29
CA SER A 249 -15.05 19.86 -3.00
C SER A 249 -16.57 19.86 -3.16
N LEU A 250 -17.09 20.49 -4.22
CA LEU A 250 -18.51 20.48 -4.53
C LEU A 250 -18.98 19.07 -4.91
N VAL A 251 -18.22 18.37 -5.75
CA VAL A 251 -18.53 16.96 -6.10
C VAL A 251 -18.52 16.07 -4.85
N VAL A 252 -17.51 16.22 -3.99
CA VAL A 252 -17.41 15.46 -2.74
C VAL A 252 -18.58 15.77 -1.79
N PHE A 253 -18.93 17.04 -1.63
CA PHE A 253 -20.10 17.47 -0.87
C PHE A 253 -21.40 16.81 -1.33
N LEU A 254 -21.65 16.82 -2.64
CA LEU A 254 -22.85 16.22 -3.22
C LEU A 254 -22.92 14.70 -3.00
N VAL A 255 -21.78 14.01 -2.97
CA VAL A 255 -21.71 12.57 -2.64
C VAL A 255 -21.86 12.31 -1.14
N ALA A 256 -21.30 13.18 -0.31
CA ALA A 256 -21.21 12.98 1.13
C ALA A 256 -22.52 13.25 1.86
N LEU A 257 -23.31 14.24 1.42
CA LEU A 257 -24.52 14.68 2.12
C LEU A 257 -25.54 13.54 2.31
N PRO A 258 -25.97 12.78 1.28
CA PRO A 258 -26.90 11.67 1.47
C PRO A 258 -26.37 10.60 2.42
N LEU A 259 -25.07 10.30 2.32
CA LEU A 259 -24.44 9.27 3.14
C LEU A 259 -24.34 9.70 4.61
N CYS A 260 -24.08 10.98 4.91
CA CYS A 260 -24.12 11.51 6.27
C CYS A 260 -25.49 11.31 6.93
N LEU A 261 -26.57 11.63 6.21
CA LEU A 261 -27.95 11.46 6.70
C LEU A 261 -28.28 9.98 6.92
N ALA A 262 -27.94 9.14 5.94
CA ALA A 262 -28.25 7.71 5.98
C ALA A 262 -27.55 7.03 7.16
N VAL A 263 -26.24 7.25 7.32
CA VAL A 263 -25.43 6.62 8.37
C VAL A 263 -25.90 7.02 9.78
N ALA A 264 -26.28 8.28 9.99
CA ALA A 264 -26.82 8.74 11.27
C ALA A 264 -28.13 8.07 11.63
N ARG A 265 -29.09 8.06 10.69
CA ARG A 265 -30.39 7.41 10.88
C ARG A 265 -30.23 5.92 11.18
N THR A 266 -29.39 5.22 10.42
CA THR A 266 -29.16 3.78 10.66
C THR A 266 -28.52 3.51 12.02
N SER A 267 -27.67 4.42 12.52
CA SER A 267 -27.09 4.32 13.85
C SER A 267 -28.07 4.64 14.99
N GLY A 268 -29.33 4.99 14.67
CA GLY A 268 -30.35 5.37 15.65
C GLY A 268 -30.17 6.78 16.21
N LEU A 269 -29.33 7.61 15.58
CA LEU A 269 -29.06 8.99 15.99
C LEU A 269 -29.81 10.00 15.09
N PRO A 270 -30.04 11.24 15.57
CA PRO A 270 -30.59 12.30 14.74
C PRO A 270 -29.75 12.51 13.47
N THR A 271 -30.38 12.84 12.35
CA THR A 271 -29.68 12.93 11.06
C THR A 271 -28.59 14.00 11.06
N GLU A 272 -28.75 15.02 11.89
CA GLU A 272 -27.81 16.10 12.11
C GLU A 272 -26.49 15.62 12.70
N ALA A 273 -26.49 14.55 13.53
CA ALA A 273 -25.27 13.96 14.07
C ALA A 273 -24.31 13.50 12.95
N GLY A 274 -24.86 12.97 11.85
CA GLY A 274 -24.06 12.59 10.68
C GLY A 274 -23.53 13.77 9.89
N ILE A 275 -24.30 14.86 9.81
CA ILE A 275 -23.83 16.08 9.16
C ILE A 275 -22.75 16.75 10.00
N ILE A 276 -22.93 16.86 11.32
CA ILE A 276 -21.92 17.35 12.27
C ILE A 276 -20.61 16.56 12.10
N THR A 277 -20.70 15.24 12.05
CA THR A 277 -19.53 14.37 11.82
C THR A 277 -18.84 14.67 10.49
N GLY A 278 -19.62 14.92 9.42
CA GLY A 278 -19.08 15.33 8.12
C GLY A 278 -18.42 16.70 8.15
N ILE A 279 -18.98 17.66 8.89
CA ILE A 279 -18.42 19.01 9.06
C ILE A 279 -17.10 18.93 9.84
N VAL A 280 -17.07 18.19 10.95
CA VAL A 280 -15.85 17.96 11.75
C VAL A 280 -14.79 17.24 10.92
N GLY A 281 -15.17 16.20 10.17
CA GLY A 281 -14.26 15.47 9.28
C GLY A 281 -13.72 16.31 8.12
N GLY A 282 -14.53 17.16 7.50
CA GLY A 282 -14.11 18.04 6.42
C GLY A 282 -13.22 19.19 6.91
N ILE A 283 -13.66 19.90 7.95
CA ILE A 283 -12.97 21.12 8.43
C ILE A 283 -11.83 20.77 9.38
N LEU A 284 -12.14 20.15 10.52
CA LEU A 284 -11.16 19.94 11.60
C LEU A 284 -10.13 18.87 11.20
N VAL A 285 -10.60 17.70 10.78
CA VAL A 285 -9.70 16.61 10.38
C VAL A 285 -9.01 16.97 9.06
N GLY A 286 -9.69 17.58 8.10
CA GLY A 286 -9.07 18.06 6.86
C GLY A 286 -7.98 19.11 7.07
N LEU A 287 -8.09 19.95 8.11
CA LEU A 287 -7.06 20.93 8.48
C LEU A 287 -5.84 20.26 9.14
N LEU A 288 -6.09 19.42 10.14
CA LEU A 288 -5.05 18.81 10.99
C LEU A 288 -4.38 17.58 10.36
N GLY A 289 -5.09 16.91 9.45
CA GLY A 289 -4.76 15.62 8.84
C GLY A 289 -3.37 15.52 8.23
N GLY A 290 -2.85 14.30 8.25
CA GLY A 290 -1.59 13.92 7.63
C GLY A 290 -1.74 13.53 6.16
N SER A 291 -2.96 13.24 5.70
CA SER A 291 -3.27 12.91 4.30
C SER A 291 -4.05 14.05 3.60
N PRO A 292 -3.42 14.85 2.72
CA PRO A 292 -4.03 16.08 2.20
C PRO A 292 -5.31 15.89 1.38
N LEU A 293 -5.47 14.76 0.68
CA LEU A 293 -6.61 14.52 -0.20
C LEU A 293 -7.67 13.60 0.40
N GLN A 294 -7.43 13.12 1.63
CA GLN A 294 -8.35 12.28 2.36
C GLN A 294 -9.53 13.09 2.89
N VAL A 295 -10.72 12.63 2.56
CA VAL A 295 -11.98 13.18 3.07
C VAL A 295 -12.47 12.28 4.19
N SER A 296 -12.56 12.84 5.38
CA SER A 296 -13.05 12.15 6.56
C SER A 296 -14.52 12.47 6.84
N GLY A 297 -15.24 11.51 7.41
CA GLY A 297 -16.66 11.67 7.72
C GLY A 297 -17.24 10.41 8.38
N PRO A 298 -18.56 10.36 8.57
CA PRO A 298 -19.21 9.15 9.07
C PRO A 298 -19.14 8.04 8.01
N THR A 299 -18.91 6.81 8.46
CA THR A 299 -18.81 5.62 7.61
C THR A 299 -19.82 4.56 8.03
N VAL A 300 -20.26 3.76 7.05
CA VAL A 300 -21.22 2.68 7.31
C VAL A 300 -20.57 1.56 8.14
N THR A 301 -19.25 1.41 8.07
CA THR A 301 -18.48 0.42 8.84
C THR A 301 -18.67 0.58 10.36
N GLN A 302 -18.83 1.82 10.84
CA GLN A 302 -18.96 2.12 12.26
C GLN A 302 -20.39 1.95 12.79
N VAL A 303 -21.40 1.95 11.90
CA VAL A 303 -22.82 1.87 12.27
C VAL A 303 -23.11 0.64 13.12
N VAL A 304 -22.61 -0.52 12.72
CA VAL A 304 -22.87 -1.79 13.42
C VAL A 304 -22.25 -1.76 14.83
N ILE A 305 -21.08 -1.14 15.01
CA ILE A 305 -20.45 -0.99 16.34
C ILE A 305 -21.28 -0.07 17.22
N LEU A 306 -21.80 1.03 16.66
CA LEU A 306 -22.61 1.99 17.40
C LEU A 306 -23.97 1.43 17.80
N ILE A 307 -24.63 0.66 16.93
CA ILE A 307 -25.89 -0.01 17.28
C ILE A 307 -25.66 -0.97 18.44
N ASP A 308 -24.61 -1.78 18.39
CA ASP A 308 -24.26 -2.71 19.48
C ASP A 308 -23.94 -1.94 20.79
N ALA A 309 -23.14 -0.87 20.70
CA ALA A 309 -22.83 -0.02 21.84
C ALA A 309 -24.09 0.64 22.43
N ALA A 310 -25.01 1.11 21.59
CA ALA A 310 -26.26 1.72 22.01
C ALA A 310 -27.16 0.71 22.73
N GLN A 311 -27.21 -0.54 22.24
CA GLN A 311 -27.97 -1.62 22.87
C GLN A 311 -27.38 -2.02 24.23
N ARG A 312 -26.05 -1.98 24.38
CA ARG A 312 -25.35 -2.38 25.61
C ARG A 312 -25.31 -1.29 26.68
N PHE A 313 -25.08 -0.04 26.27
CA PHE A 313 -24.77 1.07 27.18
C PHE A 313 -25.77 2.23 27.11
N GLY A 314 -26.74 2.17 26.20
CA GLY A 314 -27.70 3.25 25.92
C GLY A 314 -27.16 4.29 24.94
N LEU A 315 -28.08 4.97 24.24
CA LEU A 315 -27.75 6.00 23.25
C LEU A 315 -27.02 7.20 23.86
N GLU A 316 -27.36 7.60 25.09
CA GLU A 316 -26.72 8.76 25.76
C GLU A 316 -25.24 8.52 26.06
N SER A 317 -24.82 7.26 26.21
CA SER A 317 -23.43 6.87 26.49
C SER A 317 -22.54 6.90 25.24
N LEU A 318 -23.13 6.96 24.03
CA LEU A 318 -22.36 6.88 22.77
C LEU A 318 -21.35 8.02 22.63
N GLY A 319 -21.72 9.25 23.01
CA GLY A 319 -20.82 10.40 22.96
C GLY A 319 -19.56 10.17 23.81
N SER A 320 -19.73 9.68 25.04
CA SER A 320 -18.61 9.32 25.93
C SER A 320 -17.74 8.21 25.35
N ILE A 321 -18.33 7.17 24.75
CA ILE A 321 -17.58 6.04 24.16
C ILE A 321 -16.76 6.52 22.94
N VAL A 322 -17.35 7.34 22.06
CA VAL A 322 -16.67 7.93 20.89
C VAL A 322 -15.56 8.89 21.34
N LEU A 323 -15.79 9.67 22.40
CA LEU A 323 -14.76 10.51 23.02
C LEU A 323 -13.57 9.67 23.49
N LEU A 324 -13.81 8.60 24.24
CA LEU A 324 -12.76 7.69 24.70
C LEU A 324 -12.01 7.04 23.52
N ALA A 325 -12.73 6.64 22.46
CA ALA A 325 -12.12 6.10 21.24
C ALA A 325 -11.19 7.13 20.58
N GLY A 326 -11.62 8.39 20.48
CA GLY A 326 -10.80 9.48 19.97
C GLY A 326 -9.55 9.72 20.80
N LEU A 327 -9.66 9.73 22.13
CA LEU A 327 -8.52 9.86 23.03
C LEU A 327 -7.53 8.70 22.88
N LEU A 328 -8.00 7.46 22.75
CA LEU A 328 -7.16 6.29 22.48
C LEU A 328 -6.39 6.44 21.15
N GLN A 329 -7.04 6.97 20.10
CA GLN A 329 -6.38 7.24 18.82
C GLN A 329 -5.33 8.35 18.92
N VAL A 330 -5.61 9.43 19.67
CA VAL A 330 -4.64 10.51 19.92
C VAL A 330 -3.40 9.95 20.62
N VAL A 331 -3.60 9.16 21.69
CA VAL A 331 -2.50 8.49 22.40
C VAL A 331 -1.72 7.58 21.46
N ALA A 332 -2.41 6.78 20.64
CA ALA A 332 -1.75 5.90 19.68
C ALA A 332 -0.95 6.68 18.60
N GLY A 333 -1.44 7.83 18.16
CA GLY A 333 -0.74 8.73 17.25
C GLY A 333 0.54 9.30 17.87
N PHE A 334 0.49 9.75 19.13
CA PHE A 334 1.68 10.22 19.85
C PHE A 334 2.70 9.11 20.11
N LEU A 335 2.25 7.88 20.34
CA LEU A 335 3.11 6.70 20.46
C LEU A 335 3.63 6.18 19.11
N GLN A 336 3.38 6.89 18.00
CA GLN A 336 3.83 6.54 16.65
C GLN A 336 3.36 5.15 16.19
N LEU A 337 2.14 4.77 16.60
CA LEU A 337 1.54 3.48 16.26
C LEU A 337 0.81 3.50 14.91
N GLY A 338 0.81 4.62 14.18
CA GLY A 338 0.09 4.76 12.91
C GLY A 338 0.51 3.72 11.88
N GLN A 339 1.80 3.39 11.80
CA GLN A 339 2.26 2.35 10.88
C GLN A 339 1.80 0.93 11.28
N LEU A 340 1.58 0.68 12.58
CA LEU A 340 1.15 -0.63 13.07
C LEU A 340 -0.30 -0.94 12.67
N PHE A 341 -1.17 0.06 12.62
CA PHE A 341 -2.56 -0.12 12.15
C PHE A 341 -2.65 -0.53 10.66
N ARG A 342 -1.59 -0.31 9.87
CA ARG A 342 -1.49 -0.85 8.50
C ARG A 342 -1.19 -2.36 8.50
N ALA A 343 -0.69 -2.92 9.59
CA ALA A 343 -0.30 -4.32 9.71
C ALA A 343 -1.47 -5.26 10.11
N VAL A 344 -2.71 -4.76 10.16
CA VAL A 344 -3.89 -5.61 10.36
C VAL A 344 -4.02 -6.58 9.19
N SER A 345 -4.27 -7.87 9.50
CA SER A 345 -4.38 -8.89 8.46
C SER A 345 -5.48 -8.54 7.45
N PRO A 346 -5.19 -8.57 6.13
CA PRO A 346 -6.19 -8.34 5.08
C PRO A 346 -7.40 -9.27 5.21
N ALA A 347 -7.22 -10.50 5.68
CA ALA A 347 -8.33 -11.43 5.88
C ALA A 347 -9.34 -10.95 6.93
N VAL A 348 -8.86 -10.30 8.00
CA VAL A 348 -9.71 -9.73 9.04
C VAL A 348 -10.51 -8.55 8.49
N VAL A 349 -9.85 -7.65 7.76
CA VAL A 349 -10.51 -6.47 7.18
C VAL A 349 -11.55 -6.88 6.15
N VAL A 350 -11.20 -7.76 5.20
CA VAL A 350 -12.13 -8.23 4.17
C VAL A 350 -13.29 -9.03 4.79
N GLY A 351 -13.01 -9.89 5.78
CA GLY A 351 -14.05 -10.64 6.49
C GLY A 351 -14.99 -9.72 7.28
N MET A 352 -14.45 -8.73 7.97
CA MET A 352 -15.21 -7.73 8.71
C MET A 352 -16.10 -6.90 7.77
N LEU A 353 -15.55 -6.36 6.68
CA LEU A 353 -16.31 -5.57 5.69
C LEU A 353 -17.42 -6.41 5.03
N ALA A 354 -17.14 -7.68 4.69
CA ALA A 354 -18.14 -8.58 4.13
C ALA A 354 -19.27 -8.86 5.14
N GLY A 355 -18.93 -9.16 6.41
CA GLY A 355 -19.92 -9.36 7.47
C GLY A 355 -20.79 -8.11 7.69
N ILE A 356 -20.15 -6.95 7.82
CA ILE A 356 -20.84 -5.66 7.97
C ILE A 356 -21.75 -5.38 6.76
N GLY A 357 -21.27 -5.63 5.53
CA GLY A 357 -22.05 -5.47 4.32
C GLY A 357 -23.34 -6.29 4.32
N VAL A 358 -23.29 -7.55 4.78
CA VAL A 358 -24.46 -8.41 4.94
C VAL A 358 -25.43 -7.87 6.01
N VAL A 359 -24.92 -7.44 7.17
CA VAL A 359 -25.74 -6.88 8.25
C VAL A 359 -26.47 -5.62 7.80
N ILE A 360 -25.76 -4.68 7.16
CA ILE A 360 -26.35 -3.44 6.62
C ILE A 360 -27.38 -3.77 5.55
N PHE A 361 -27.04 -4.65 4.61
CA PHE A 361 -27.98 -5.07 3.56
C PHE A 361 -29.29 -5.57 4.17
N ALA A 362 -29.22 -6.51 5.12
CA ALA A 362 -30.39 -7.08 5.75
C ALA A 362 -31.21 -6.02 6.50
N GLN A 363 -30.58 -5.19 7.34
CA GLN A 363 -31.28 -4.15 8.10
C GLN A 363 -31.93 -3.10 7.21
N GLN A 364 -31.22 -2.61 6.19
CA GLN A 364 -31.70 -1.53 5.35
C GLN A 364 -32.73 -1.99 4.33
N PHE A 365 -32.80 -3.28 4.04
CA PHE A 365 -33.85 -3.85 3.21
C PHE A 365 -35.25 -3.64 3.81
N HIS A 366 -35.40 -3.83 5.12
CA HIS A 366 -36.65 -3.57 5.84
C HIS A 366 -37.03 -2.07 5.76
N VAL A 367 -36.07 -1.17 5.98
CA VAL A 367 -36.30 0.28 5.90
C VAL A 367 -36.69 0.74 4.49
N VAL A 368 -36.22 0.07 3.43
CA VAL A 368 -36.62 0.36 2.05
C VAL A 368 -38.12 0.15 1.83
N VAL A 369 -38.70 -0.86 2.46
CA VAL A 369 -40.13 -1.17 2.36
C VAL A 369 -40.95 -0.53 3.48
N ASP A 370 -40.39 0.44 4.21
CA ASP A 370 -40.98 1.09 5.40
C ASP A 370 -41.36 0.13 6.55
N ASP A 371 -40.57 -0.92 6.73
CA ASP A 371 -40.69 -1.88 7.83
C ASP A 371 -39.55 -1.68 8.85
N PRO A 372 -39.81 -1.65 10.17
CA PRO A 372 -38.76 -1.52 11.17
C PRO A 372 -37.83 -2.76 11.20
N PRO A 373 -36.50 -2.58 11.22
CA PRO A 373 -35.58 -3.70 11.31
C PRO A 373 -35.64 -4.38 12.68
N GLN A 374 -35.39 -5.69 12.69
CA GLN A 374 -35.27 -6.51 13.87
C GLN A 374 -33.97 -6.21 14.64
N LYS A 375 -33.97 -6.49 15.95
CA LYS A 375 -32.80 -6.22 16.82
C LYS A 375 -31.57 -7.05 16.47
N GLN A 376 -31.75 -8.32 16.07
CA GLN A 376 -30.64 -9.21 15.74
C GLN A 376 -30.34 -9.21 14.24
N PRO A 377 -29.05 -9.16 13.83
CA PRO A 377 -28.68 -9.15 12.42
C PRO A 377 -29.18 -10.36 11.63
N ILE A 378 -29.06 -11.58 12.17
CA ILE A 378 -29.51 -12.80 11.50
C ILE A 378 -31.03 -12.85 11.32
N ALA A 379 -31.79 -12.29 12.27
CA ALA A 379 -33.24 -12.23 12.18
C ALA A 379 -33.68 -11.38 10.98
N ASN A 380 -33.06 -10.22 10.77
CA ASN A 380 -33.31 -9.37 9.59
C ASN A 380 -33.07 -10.13 8.28
N LEU A 381 -32.02 -10.97 8.21
CA LEU A 381 -31.71 -11.71 6.99
C LEU A 381 -32.78 -12.78 6.69
N LEU A 382 -33.27 -13.46 7.73
CA LEU A 382 -34.30 -14.49 7.61
C LEU A 382 -35.69 -13.92 7.31
N SER A 383 -35.98 -12.69 7.72
CA SER A 383 -37.26 -12.01 7.48
C SER A 383 -37.36 -11.28 6.14
N ILE A 384 -36.31 -11.25 5.30
CA ILE A 384 -36.35 -10.61 3.97
C ILE A 384 -37.49 -11.14 3.08
N PRO A 385 -37.74 -12.46 2.96
CA PRO A 385 -38.85 -12.96 2.13
C PRO A 385 -40.22 -12.42 2.58
N GLN A 386 -40.40 -12.25 3.88
CA GLN A 386 -41.61 -11.67 4.45
C GLN A 386 -41.70 -10.17 4.16
N ALA A 387 -40.60 -9.42 4.28
CA ALA A 387 -40.55 -8.00 3.92
C ALA A 387 -40.83 -7.76 2.43
N VAL A 388 -40.34 -8.63 1.54
CA VAL A 388 -40.69 -8.60 0.10
C VAL A 388 -42.19 -8.81 -0.09
N TRP A 389 -42.76 -9.79 0.61
CA TRP A 389 -44.18 -10.08 0.53
C TRP A 389 -45.02 -8.87 0.97
N TRP A 390 -44.66 -8.21 2.07
CA TRP A 390 -45.32 -7.00 2.55
C TRP A 390 -45.19 -5.83 1.59
N GLY A 391 -44.00 -5.58 1.05
CA GLY A 391 -43.77 -4.53 0.05
C GLY A 391 -44.55 -4.71 -1.26
N ILE A 392 -45.00 -5.93 -1.57
CA ILE A 392 -45.82 -6.23 -2.77
C ILE A 392 -47.31 -6.21 -2.46
N THR A 393 -47.72 -6.75 -1.31
CA THR A 393 -49.14 -7.05 -1.03
C THR A 393 -49.83 -6.05 -0.12
N ASP A 394 -49.07 -5.14 0.52
CA ASP A 394 -49.55 -4.23 1.56
C ASP A 394 -50.31 -4.95 2.70
N ALA A 395 -50.01 -6.23 2.90
CA ALA A 395 -50.75 -7.11 3.81
C ALA A 395 -50.42 -6.89 5.30
N HIS A 396 -49.67 -5.85 5.64
CA HIS A 396 -49.33 -5.51 7.02
C HIS A 396 -50.23 -4.36 7.50
N SER A 397 -51.08 -4.63 8.49
CA SER A 397 -52.15 -3.73 8.92
C SER A 397 -51.68 -2.45 9.62
N ASP A 398 -50.42 -2.39 10.05
CA ASP A 398 -49.91 -1.32 10.91
C ASP A 398 -49.21 -0.19 10.13
N HIS A 399 -48.88 -0.40 8.84
CA HIS A 399 -48.15 0.56 8.00
C HIS A 399 -48.66 0.52 6.53
N PRO A 400 -49.69 1.31 6.16
CA PRO A 400 -50.39 1.21 4.87
C PRO A 400 -49.65 1.83 3.67
N GLU A 401 -48.34 2.05 3.76
CA GLU A 401 -47.55 2.78 2.75
C GLU A 401 -46.32 1.99 2.27
N HIS A 402 -46.31 0.67 2.53
CA HIS A 402 -45.18 -0.20 2.21
C HIS A 402 -44.89 -0.27 0.71
N GLN A 403 -45.95 -0.23 -0.12
CA GLN A 403 -45.81 -0.28 -1.58
C GLN A 403 -45.16 0.99 -2.14
N GLU A 404 -45.59 2.17 -1.71
CA GLU A 404 -45.04 3.45 -2.15
C GLU A 404 -43.56 3.57 -1.76
N ALA A 405 -43.22 3.20 -0.53
CA ALA A 405 -41.84 3.19 -0.06
C ALA A 405 -40.97 2.22 -0.87
N ALA A 406 -41.46 1.00 -1.11
CA ALA A 406 -40.76 0.01 -1.93
C ALA A 406 -40.52 0.50 -3.37
N LEU A 407 -41.50 1.17 -3.99
CA LEU A 407 -41.38 1.75 -5.32
C LEU A 407 -40.32 2.86 -5.36
N ILE A 408 -40.29 3.75 -4.37
CA ILE A 408 -39.26 4.79 -4.25
C ILE A 408 -37.87 4.18 -4.02
N GLY A 409 -37.77 3.13 -3.19
CA GLY A 409 -36.54 2.38 -3.00
C GLY A 409 -36.03 1.72 -4.27
N LEU A 410 -36.93 1.06 -5.02
CA LEU A 410 -36.60 0.44 -6.31
C LEU A 410 -36.20 1.49 -7.36
N LEU A 411 -36.89 2.62 -7.42
CA LEU A 411 -36.52 3.76 -8.27
C LEU A 411 -35.12 4.27 -7.93
N THR A 412 -34.80 4.37 -6.65
CA THR A 412 -33.48 4.78 -6.15
C THR A 412 -32.40 3.78 -6.58
N LEU A 413 -32.61 2.48 -6.35
CA LEU A 413 -31.68 1.41 -6.76
C LEU A 413 -31.46 1.38 -8.27
N THR A 414 -32.55 1.49 -9.04
CA THR A 414 -32.52 1.51 -10.50
C THR A 414 -31.74 2.71 -11.01
N THR A 415 -31.95 3.89 -10.42
CA THR A 415 -31.18 5.10 -10.75
C THR A 415 -29.69 4.92 -10.43
N LEU A 416 -29.34 4.36 -9.27
CA LEU A 416 -27.94 4.10 -8.89
C LEU A 416 -27.21 3.18 -9.87
N LEU A 417 -27.92 2.19 -10.45
CA LEU A 417 -27.38 1.20 -11.37
C LEU A 417 -27.33 1.70 -12.82
N LEU A 418 -28.38 2.38 -13.30
CA LEU A 418 -28.51 2.82 -14.67
C LEU A 418 -27.81 4.15 -14.95
N TRP A 419 -27.70 5.06 -13.97
CA TRP A 419 -27.12 6.39 -14.17
C TRP A 419 -25.70 6.36 -14.78
N PRO A 420 -24.76 5.51 -14.33
CA PRO A 420 -23.41 5.44 -14.93
C PRO A 420 -23.39 5.02 -16.40
N VAL A 421 -24.46 4.36 -16.87
CA VAL A 421 -24.60 3.85 -18.24
C VAL A 421 -25.36 4.85 -19.12
N VAL A 422 -26.44 5.43 -18.59
CA VAL A 422 -27.37 6.28 -19.34
C VAL A 422 -26.91 7.74 -19.40
N ALA A 423 -26.17 8.24 -18.40
CA ALA A 423 -25.74 9.63 -18.38
C ALA A 423 -24.71 9.94 -19.48
N MET A 424 -25.05 10.85 -20.40
CA MET A 424 -24.23 11.25 -21.55
C MET A 424 -23.65 12.67 -21.38
N GLY A 425 -22.53 12.93 -22.06
CA GLY A 425 -21.91 14.26 -22.13
C GLY A 425 -21.54 14.83 -20.77
N ARG A 426 -21.86 16.11 -20.55
CA ARG A 426 -21.54 16.83 -19.29
C ARG A 426 -22.35 16.33 -18.08
N VAL A 427 -23.50 15.70 -18.30
CA VAL A 427 -24.39 15.19 -17.22
C VAL A 427 -23.76 14.00 -16.48
N ARG A 428 -22.85 13.26 -17.13
CA ARG A 428 -22.09 12.15 -16.51
C ARG A 428 -21.21 12.57 -15.33
N SER A 429 -20.89 13.86 -15.23
CA SER A 429 -20.12 14.40 -14.10
C SER A 429 -20.91 14.43 -12.78
N VAL A 430 -22.24 14.36 -12.84
CA VAL A 430 -23.10 14.38 -11.65
C VAL A 430 -23.10 13.00 -10.99
N PRO A 431 -22.86 12.91 -9.66
CA PRO A 431 -22.83 11.63 -8.96
C PRO A 431 -24.18 10.89 -8.97
N ALA A 432 -24.13 9.58 -9.21
CA ALA A 432 -25.33 8.73 -9.24
C ALA A 432 -26.13 8.77 -7.92
N VAL A 433 -25.44 8.86 -6.77
CA VAL A 433 -26.08 8.94 -5.45
C VAL A 433 -26.93 10.21 -5.30
N LEU A 434 -26.41 11.35 -5.77
CA LEU A 434 -27.17 12.61 -5.75
C LEU A 434 -28.41 12.49 -6.64
N MET A 435 -28.25 11.98 -7.85
CA MET A 435 -29.36 11.85 -8.80
C MET A 435 -30.44 10.91 -8.30
N ALA A 436 -30.05 9.81 -7.65
CA ALA A 436 -31.00 8.89 -7.04
C ALA A 436 -31.83 9.59 -5.95
N VAL A 437 -31.20 10.39 -5.07
CA VAL A 437 -31.93 11.18 -4.05
C VAL A 437 -32.82 12.23 -4.67
N VAL A 438 -32.34 12.99 -5.66
CA VAL A 438 -33.11 14.06 -6.31
C VAL A 438 -34.33 13.49 -7.02
N ILE A 439 -34.16 12.42 -7.80
CA ILE A 439 -35.25 11.77 -8.53
C ILE A 439 -36.26 11.16 -7.57
N ALA A 440 -35.80 10.47 -6.52
CA ALA A 440 -36.69 9.92 -5.48
C ALA A 440 -37.48 11.04 -4.78
N THR A 441 -36.80 12.11 -4.37
CA THR A 441 -37.43 13.26 -3.70
C THR A 441 -38.45 13.95 -4.59
N ALA A 442 -38.12 14.16 -5.87
CA ALA A 442 -39.03 14.75 -6.85
C ALA A 442 -40.25 13.85 -7.10
N ALA A 443 -40.04 12.55 -7.28
CA ALA A 443 -41.12 11.58 -7.48
C ALA A 443 -42.07 11.56 -6.27
N THR A 444 -41.54 11.46 -5.05
CA THR A 444 -42.33 11.50 -3.81
C THR A 444 -43.13 12.80 -3.70
N ALA A 445 -42.52 13.95 -3.99
CA ALA A 445 -43.19 15.24 -3.91
C ALA A 445 -44.27 15.41 -4.98
N MET A 446 -44.03 14.98 -6.23
CA MET A 446 -44.97 15.09 -7.34
C MET A 446 -46.16 14.15 -7.22
N LEU A 447 -45.93 12.94 -6.71
CA LEU A 447 -46.98 11.93 -6.51
C LEU A 447 -47.78 12.17 -5.23
N GLY A 448 -47.30 13.03 -4.33
CA GLY A 448 -47.96 13.33 -3.07
C GLY A 448 -47.98 12.15 -2.10
N TRP A 449 -47.08 11.18 -2.27
CA TRP A 449 -47.07 9.98 -1.44
C TRP A 449 -46.67 10.30 0.02
N PRO A 450 -47.44 9.81 1.01
CA PRO A 450 -47.27 10.12 2.42
C PRO A 450 -46.07 9.45 3.13
N ILE A 451 -45.14 8.85 2.38
CA ILE A 451 -44.02 8.08 2.92
C ILE A 451 -43.13 8.87 3.89
N GLN A 452 -42.50 8.14 4.81
CA GLN A 452 -41.55 8.71 5.76
C GLN A 452 -40.44 9.52 5.08
N ARG A 453 -40.18 10.71 5.65
CA ARG A 453 -39.11 11.62 5.20
C ARG A 453 -38.09 11.84 6.31
N VAL A 454 -36.94 12.38 5.93
CA VAL A 454 -35.90 12.77 6.85
C VAL A 454 -36.42 13.84 7.82
N THR A 455 -36.26 13.59 9.11
CA THR A 455 -36.47 14.60 10.15
C THR A 455 -35.20 15.42 10.32
N PHE A 456 -35.36 16.75 10.40
CA PHE A 456 -34.27 17.69 10.60
C PHE A 456 -34.77 18.89 11.39
N GLU A 457 -34.34 19.06 12.63
CA GLU A 457 -34.76 20.12 13.56
C GLU A 457 -33.72 21.23 13.70
N GLY A 458 -32.45 20.95 13.35
CA GLY A 458 -31.36 21.92 13.36
C GLY A 458 -30.08 21.32 13.96
N LEU A 459 -28.91 21.92 13.70
CA LEU A 459 -27.65 21.36 14.20
C LEU A 459 -27.59 21.29 15.74
N SER A 460 -28.23 22.23 16.44
CA SER A 460 -28.23 22.28 17.90
C SER A 460 -29.03 21.15 18.55
N SER A 461 -30.04 20.58 17.87
CA SER A 461 -30.86 19.50 18.45
C SER A 461 -30.11 18.18 18.56
N ALA A 462 -29.05 17.99 17.77
CA ALA A 462 -28.18 16.82 17.84
C ALA A 462 -27.02 16.96 18.81
N ILE A 463 -26.72 18.16 19.32
CA ILE A 463 -25.63 18.34 20.27
C ILE A 463 -26.05 17.75 21.62
N ARG A 464 -25.43 16.61 21.96
CA ARG A 464 -25.63 15.92 23.25
C ARG A 464 -24.30 15.84 23.97
N LEU A 465 -24.03 16.85 24.79
CA LEU A 465 -22.81 16.90 25.58
C LEU A 465 -22.80 15.73 26.59
N PRO A 466 -21.72 14.94 26.67
CA PRO A 466 -21.58 13.90 27.68
C PRO A 466 -21.72 14.47 29.09
N ASP A 467 -22.58 13.87 29.92
CA ASP A 467 -22.63 14.20 31.33
C ASP A 467 -21.31 13.76 32.03
N PRO A 468 -20.55 14.67 32.67
CA PRO A 468 -19.29 14.33 33.31
C PRO A 468 -19.44 13.27 34.41
N SER A 469 -20.51 13.33 35.21
CA SER A 469 -20.76 12.33 36.27
C SER A 469 -21.05 10.95 35.71
N ALA A 470 -21.94 10.85 34.72
CA ALA A 470 -22.23 9.60 34.02
C ALA A 470 -20.98 9.04 33.32
N THR A 471 -20.16 9.91 32.74
CA THR A 471 -18.93 9.51 32.04
C THR A 471 -17.92 8.89 33.01
N ILE A 472 -17.75 9.45 34.21
CA ILE A 472 -16.86 8.87 35.24
C ILE A 472 -17.33 7.47 35.64
N GLY A 473 -18.64 7.28 35.85
CA GLY A 473 -19.21 5.97 36.14
C GLY A 473 -19.03 4.97 34.99
N LEU A 474 -19.18 5.43 33.75
CA LEU A 474 -19.03 4.62 32.54
C LEU A 474 -17.59 4.12 32.35
N VAL A 475 -16.59 4.97 32.62
CA VAL A 475 -15.16 4.66 32.49
C VAL A 475 -14.69 3.57 33.47
N ALA A 476 -15.43 3.33 34.56
CA ALA A 476 -15.14 2.23 35.47
C ALA A 476 -15.41 0.83 34.85
N SER A 477 -16.21 0.76 33.77
CA SER A 477 -16.53 -0.50 33.11
C SER A 477 -15.48 -0.92 32.08
N GLY A 478 -14.89 -2.10 32.24
CA GLY A 478 -13.96 -2.65 31.26
C GLY A 478 -14.59 -2.88 29.88
N ALA A 479 -15.90 -3.13 29.81
CA ALA A 479 -16.62 -3.33 28.54
C ALA A 479 -16.69 -2.04 27.70
N VAL A 480 -16.73 -0.88 28.35
CA VAL A 480 -16.73 0.43 27.69
C VAL A 480 -15.37 0.67 27.02
N TRP A 481 -14.28 0.40 27.73
CA TRP A 481 -12.93 0.49 27.16
C TRP A 481 -12.72 -0.45 25.99
N LEU A 482 -13.23 -1.68 26.07
CA LEU A 482 -13.16 -2.63 24.96
C LEU A 482 -13.94 -2.13 23.72
N THR A 483 -15.12 -1.54 23.94
CA THR A 483 -15.94 -0.97 22.86
C THR A 483 -15.27 0.25 22.24
N ALA A 484 -14.76 1.18 23.07
CA ALA A 484 -14.01 2.35 22.62
C ALA A 484 -12.73 1.96 21.85
N ALA A 485 -11.99 0.95 22.34
CA ALA A 485 -10.82 0.42 21.66
C ALA A 485 -11.19 -0.23 20.31
N THR A 486 -12.36 -0.85 20.21
CA THR A 486 -12.85 -1.44 18.95
C THR A 486 -13.21 -0.36 17.93
N ILE A 487 -13.93 0.69 18.34
CA ILE A 487 -14.19 1.87 17.50
C ILE A 487 -12.86 2.48 17.04
N ALA A 488 -11.94 2.75 17.97
CA ALA A 488 -10.62 3.31 17.68
C ALA A 488 -9.82 2.44 16.70
N LEU A 489 -9.79 1.12 16.90
CA LEU A 489 -9.07 0.18 16.05
C LEU A 489 -9.64 0.15 14.63
N VAL A 490 -10.96 -0.02 14.49
CA VAL A 490 -11.62 -0.10 13.19
C VAL A 490 -11.53 1.25 12.46
N ALA A 491 -11.76 2.36 13.15
CA ALA A 491 -11.65 3.71 12.60
C ALA A 491 -10.23 4.00 12.10
N SER A 492 -9.21 3.60 12.87
CA SER A 492 -7.80 3.79 12.49
C SER A 492 -7.40 2.91 11.31
N ALA A 493 -7.77 1.62 11.33
CA ALA A 493 -7.47 0.70 10.24
C ALA A 493 -8.10 1.17 8.92
N GLU A 494 -9.39 1.54 8.93
CA GLU A 494 -10.09 2.03 7.74
C GLU A 494 -9.48 3.34 7.22
N THR A 495 -9.20 4.29 8.12
CA THR A 495 -8.55 5.56 7.78
C THR A 495 -7.21 5.35 7.09
N LEU A 496 -6.33 4.52 7.66
CA LEU A 496 -4.96 4.40 7.18
C LEU A 496 -4.87 3.50 5.94
N LEU A 497 -5.77 2.53 5.79
CA LEU A 497 -5.95 1.79 4.54
C LEU A 497 -6.49 2.70 3.44
N SER A 498 -7.45 3.58 3.75
CA SER A 498 -7.94 4.61 2.84
C SER A 498 -6.79 5.53 2.43
N SER A 499 -6.01 6.05 3.37
CA SER A 499 -4.87 6.92 3.06
C SER A 499 -3.84 6.26 2.16
N ALA A 500 -3.51 4.98 2.43
CA ALA A 500 -2.58 4.22 1.60
C ALA A 500 -3.11 3.97 0.18
N ALA A 501 -4.43 3.80 0.01
CA ALA A 501 -5.05 3.70 -1.31
C ALA A 501 -5.09 5.05 -2.04
N ILE A 502 -5.36 6.15 -1.32
CA ILE A 502 -5.40 7.50 -1.88
C ILE A 502 -4.02 7.97 -2.31
N ASP A 503 -2.98 7.65 -1.55
CA ASP A 503 -1.60 7.90 -1.95
C ASP A 503 -1.34 7.28 -3.33
N GLN A 504 -1.84 6.07 -3.63
CA GLN A 504 -1.62 5.44 -4.94
C GLN A 504 -2.33 6.15 -6.11
N MET A 505 -3.30 7.03 -5.83
CA MET A 505 -4.09 7.74 -6.85
C MET A 505 -3.50 9.10 -7.25
N HIS A 506 -2.47 9.60 -6.56
CA HIS A 506 -1.86 10.90 -6.85
C HIS A 506 -0.34 10.92 -6.68
N ARG A 507 0.28 11.99 -7.19
CA ARG A 507 1.74 12.23 -7.10
C ARG A 507 2.13 13.32 -6.10
N GLY A 508 1.16 13.92 -5.39
CA GLY A 508 1.40 14.95 -4.37
C GLY A 508 2.00 14.42 -3.05
N GLN A 509 1.95 15.26 -2.01
CA GLN A 509 2.46 14.94 -0.66
C GLN A 509 1.88 13.61 -0.14
N ARG A 510 2.76 12.71 0.31
CA ARG A 510 2.39 11.41 0.89
C ARG A 510 1.84 11.54 2.30
N THR A 511 1.05 10.55 2.70
CA THR A 511 0.40 10.54 4.02
C THR A 511 1.42 10.44 5.15
N GLN A 512 1.29 11.34 6.13
CA GLN A 512 1.94 11.23 7.45
C GLN A 512 1.02 10.45 8.40
N TYR A 513 1.22 9.14 8.51
CA TYR A 513 0.28 8.23 9.20
C TYR A 513 0.01 8.57 10.67
N ASP A 514 1.04 8.90 11.45
CA ASP A 514 0.87 9.22 12.88
C ASP A 514 0.12 10.54 13.08
N ARG A 515 0.38 11.52 12.19
CA ARG A 515 -0.37 12.78 12.15
C ARG A 515 -1.81 12.57 11.73
N GLU A 516 -2.04 11.72 10.74
CA GLU A 516 -3.40 11.35 10.30
C GLU A 516 -4.17 10.66 11.42
N LEU A 517 -3.55 9.70 12.11
CA LEU A 517 -4.14 9.00 13.25
C LEU A 517 -4.47 9.98 14.40
N THR A 518 -3.56 10.90 14.71
CA THR A 518 -3.78 11.94 15.73
C THR A 518 -4.94 12.86 15.32
N ALA A 519 -5.02 13.29 14.07
CA ALA A 519 -6.09 14.13 13.56
C ALA A 519 -7.46 13.44 13.60
N GLN A 520 -7.54 12.15 13.22
CA GLN A 520 -8.76 11.35 13.41
C GLN A 520 -9.14 11.26 14.88
N GLY A 521 -8.18 11.03 15.77
CA GLY A 521 -8.42 10.97 17.20
C GLY A 521 -8.99 12.27 17.78
N ILE A 522 -8.44 13.42 17.37
CA ILE A 522 -8.97 14.74 17.73
C ILE A 522 -10.39 14.92 17.16
N GLY A 523 -10.60 14.56 15.90
CA GLY A 523 -11.92 14.59 15.26
C GLY A 523 -12.95 13.74 16.00
N ASN A 524 -12.58 12.52 16.40
CA ASN A 524 -13.42 11.60 17.16
C ASN A 524 -13.68 12.10 18.59
N ALA A 525 -12.68 12.69 19.25
CA ALA A 525 -12.88 13.31 20.55
C ALA A 525 -13.91 14.45 20.48
N VAL A 526 -13.79 15.32 19.46
CA VAL A 526 -14.76 16.40 19.22
C VAL A 526 -16.14 15.87 18.87
N CYS A 527 -16.24 14.88 17.98
CA CYS A 527 -17.50 14.22 17.69
C CYS A 527 -18.14 13.62 18.94
N GLY A 528 -17.36 12.94 19.78
CA GLY A 528 -17.84 12.37 21.04
C GLY A 528 -18.39 13.43 22.01
N VAL A 529 -17.69 14.56 22.15
CA VAL A 529 -18.19 15.70 22.94
C VAL A 529 -19.49 16.26 22.36
N LEU A 530 -19.62 16.32 21.04
CA LEU A 530 -20.83 16.81 20.38
C LEU A 530 -21.98 15.79 20.37
N GLY A 531 -21.76 14.55 20.83
CA GLY A 531 -22.75 13.47 20.70
C GLY A 531 -22.94 12.98 19.26
N ALA A 532 -21.94 13.23 18.39
CA ALA A 532 -21.94 12.86 16.98
C ALA A 532 -21.30 11.48 16.74
N LEU A 533 -21.33 11.03 15.48
CA LEU A 533 -20.76 9.75 15.05
C LEU A 533 -19.22 9.83 15.02
N PRO A 534 -18.53 8.69 15.14
CA PRO A 534 -17.10 8.64 14.88
C PRO A 534 -16.81 8.99 13.41
N VAL A 535 -15.77 9.79 13.23
CA VAL A 535 -15.17 10.16 11.96
C VAL A 535 -14.09 9.14 11.56
N THR A 536 -14.07 8.78 10.28
CA THR A 536 -13.01 7.95 9.67
C THR A 536 -12.62 8.49 8.30
N GLY A 537 -11.43 8.13 7.80
CA GLY A 537 -11.06 8.34 6.40
C GLY A 537 -11.86 7.45 5.45
N VAL A 538 -12.62 8.05 4.53
CA VAL A 538 -13.52 7.31 3.63
C VAL A 538 -12.94 7.22 2.22
N ILE A 539 -12.60 6.01 1.77
CA ILE A 539 -11.96 5.79 0.47
C ILE A 539 -12.82 6.27 -0.71
N VAL A 540 -14.14 6.03 -0.68
CA VAL A 540 -15.02 6.41 -1.81
C VAL A 540 -15.08 7.93 -1.99
N ARG A 541 -15.19 8.69 -0.90
CA ARG A 541 -15.21 10.16 -0.92
C ARG A 541 -13.85 10.72 -1.32
N SER A 542 -12.79 10.18 -0.74
CA SER A 542 -11.41 10.58 -1.03
C SER A 542 -11.01 10.26 -2.48
N ALA A 543 -11.39 9.10 -3.01
CA ALA A 543 -11.14 8.72 -4.39
C ALA A 543 -11.93 9.62 -5.36
N THR A 544 -13.16 9.99 -5.00
CA THR A 544 -13.95 10.97 -5.76
C THR A 544 -13.30 12.34 -5.73
N ASN A 545 -12.76 12.76 -4.59
CA ASN A 545 -12.02 14.01 -4.43
C ASN A 545 -10.83 14.08 -5.40
N VAL A 546 -10.00 13.03 -5.41
CA VAL A 546 -8.85 12.92 -6.32
C VAL A 546 -9.29 12.88 -7.79
N ARG A 547 -10.31 12.08 -8.14
CA ARG A 547 -10.82 11.98 -9.53
C ARG A 547 -11.45 13.27 -10.02
N ALA A 548 -12.04 14.06 -9.13
CA ALA A 548 -12.57 15.38 -9.43
C ALA A 548 -11.47 16.44 -9.60
N GLY A 549 -10.20 16.08 -9.39
CA GLY A 549 -9.05 16.91 -9.67
C GLY A 549 -8.45 17.62 -8.47
N ALA A 550 -8.87 17.30 -7.24
CA ALA A 550 -8.32 17.91 -6.03
C ALA A 550 -6.80 17.72 -5.93
N ARG A 551 -6.12 18.77 -5.47
CA ARG A 551 -4.65 18.82 -5.33
C ARG A 551 -4.20 19.17 -3.91
N THR A 552 -5.05 19.81 -3.12
CA THR A 552 -4.70 20.20 -1.75
C THR A 552 -5.80 19.90 -0.74
N ARG A 553 -5.47 20.05 0.56
CA ARG A 553 -6.41 19.95 1.68
C ARG A 553 -7.55 20.96 1.64
N LEU A 554 -7.44 22.02 0.83
CA LEU A 554 -8.53 22.98 0.68
C LEU A 554 -9.81 22.31 0.17
N SER A 555 -9.70 21.26 -0.64
CA SER A 555 -10.88 20.56 -1.14
C SER A 555 -11.67 19.88 -0.01
N THR A 556 -10.96 19.28 0.95
CA THR A 556 -11.56 18.61 2.09
C THR A 556 -12.20 19.62 3.05
N MET A 557 -11.53 20.75 3.27
CA MET A 557 -12.05 21.87 4.08
C MET A 557 -13.29 22.50 3.43
N PHE A 558 -13.24 22.83 2.13
CA PHE A 558 -14.38 23.38 1.41
C PHE A 558 -15.57 22.42 1.42
N HIS A 559 -15.34 21.11 1.33
CA HIS A 559 -16.40 20.12 1.48
C HIS A 559 -17.15 20.27 2.82
N GLY A 560 -16.41 20.39 3.93
CA GLY A 560 -17.01 20.61 5.25
C GLY A 560 -17.74 21.95 5.36
N VAL A 561 -17.19 23.01 4.74
CA VAL A 561 -17.84 24.33 4.65
C VAL A 561 -19.14 24.25 3.84
N TRP A 562 -19.18 23.50 2.73
CA TRP A 562 -20.40 23.31 1.94
C TRP A 562 -21.48 22.56 2.72
N LEU A 563 -21.10 21.54 3.50
CA LEU A 563 -22.05 20.86 4.40
C LEU A 563 -22.65 21.85 5.40
N LEU A 564 -21.82 22.65 6.06
CA LEU A 564 -22.27 23.65 7.02
C LEU A 564 -23.18 24.70 6.35
N ALA A 565 -22.74 25.28 5.24
CA ALA A 565 -23.51 26.29 4.50
C ALA A 565 -24.85 25.75 4.01
N PHE A 566 -24.88 24.53 3.46
CA PHE A 566 -26.11 23.91 2.96
C PHE A 566 -27.15 23.73 4.07
N VAL A 567 -26.72 23.24 5.24
CA VAL A 567 -27.62 23.03 6.38
C VAL A 567 -28.17 24.35 6.95
N LEU A 568 -27.35 25.41 6.94
CA LEU A 568 -27.78 26.72 7.42
C LEU A 568 -28.74 27.42 6.44
N VAL A 569 -28.53 27.26 5.13
CA VAL A 569 -29.30 27.97 4.10
C VAL A 569 -30.56 27.22 3.66
N ALA A 570 -30.50 25.89 3.55
CA ALA A 570 -31.56 25.10 2.94
C ALA A 570 -31.98 23.86 3.76
N PRO A 571 -32.26 23.98 5.07
CA PRO A 571 -32.68 22.84 5.89
C PRO A 571 -34.02 22.24 5.43
N GLY A 572 -34.88 23.04 4.79
CA GLY A 572 -36.14 22.58 4.21
C GLY A 572 -35.96 21.51 3.12
N LEU A 573 -34.88 21.57 2.34
CA LEU A 573 -34.59 20.56 1.31
C LEU A 573 -34.27 19.20 1.92
N LEU A 574 -33.63 19.16 3.09
CA LEU A 574 -33.34 17.91 3.79
C LEU A 574 -34.61 17.18 4.19
N ARG A 575 -35.63 17.92 4.64
CA ARG A 575 -36.93 17.36 5.08
C ARG A 575 -37.79 16.79 3.95
N LEU A 576 -37.42 17.05 2.70
CA LEU A 576 -38.12 16.49 1.54
C LEU A 576 -37.62 15.08 1.19
N ILE A 577 -36.43 14.70 1.67
CA ILE A 577 -35.77 13.45 1.27
C ILE A 577 -36.53 12.25 1.86
N PRO A 578 -37.02 11.31 1.04
CA PRO A 578 -37.67 10.11 1.53
C PRO A 578 -36.65 9.15 2.15
N THR A 579 -37.03 8.52 3.26
CA THR A 579 -36.16 7.63 4.05
C THR A 579 -35.82 6.35 3.30
N ALA A 580 -36.79 5.82 2.53
CA ALA A 580 -36.62 4.68 1.64
C ALA A 580 -35.48 4.89 0.62
N ALA A 581 -35.27 6.12 0.14
CA ALA A 581 -34.15 6.42 -0.77
C ALA A 581 -32.78 6.35 -0.07
N LEU A 582 -32.68 6.84 1.16
CA LEU A 582 -31.44 6.73 1.96
C LEU A 582 -31.15 5.26 2.32
N ALA A 583 -32.17 4.49 2.67
CA ALA A 583 -32.05 3.06 2.93
C ALA A 583 -31.60 2.30 1.68
N ALA A 584 -32.17 2.60 0.51
CA ALA A 584 -31.77 2.00 -0.76
C ALA A 584 -30.29 2.28 -1.12
N ILE A 585 -29.79 3.48 -0.82
CA ILE A 585 -28.36 3.80 -0.96
C ILE A 585 -27.52 2.87 -0.07
N LEU A 586 -27.92 2.67 1.19
CA LEU A 586 -27.19 1.80 2.11
C LEU A 586 -27.31 0.32 1.77
N VAL A 587 -28.43 -0.15 1.22
CA VAL A 587 -28.57 -1.49 0.63
C VAL A 587 -27.52 -1.70 -0.46
N MET A 588 -27.39 -0.75 -1.39
CA MET A 588 -26.38 -0.79 -2.44
C MET A 588 -24.96 -0.75 -1.88
N VAL A 589 -24.70 0.06 -0.84
CA VAL A 589 -23.39 0.09 -0.17
C VAL A 589 -23.09 -1.24 0.52
N GLY A 590 -24.06 -1.83 1.23
CA GLY A 590 -23.93 -3.13 1.88
C GLY A 590 -23.56 -4.23 0.89
N ILE A 591 -24.21 -4.27 -0.28
CA ILE A 591 -23.86 -5.19 -1.37
C ILE A 591 -22.43 -4.96 -1.87
N ARG A 592 -22.02 -3.69 -2.03
CA ARG A 592 -20.67 -3.35 -2.52
C ARG A 592 -19.55 -3.62 -1.51
N LEU A 593 -19.83 -3.63 -0.20
CA LEU A 593 -18.86 -4.02 0.83
C LEU A 593 -18.51 -5.51 0.78
N VAL A 594 -19.38 -6.35 0.20
CA VAL A 594 -19.11 -7.78 -0.01
C VAL A 594 -18.32 -7.96 -1.31
N GLU A 595 -17.01 -7.71 -1.25
CA GLU A 595 -16.12 -7.87 -2.40
C GLU A 595 -15.79 -9.34 -2.70
N VAL A 596 -16.66 -10.00 -3.46
CA VAL A 596 -16.49 -11.42 -3.86
C VAL A 596 -15.14 -11.68 -4.54
N ARG A 597 -14.60 -10.70 -5.28
CA ARG A 597 -13.28 -10.79 -5.93
C ARG A 597 -12.14 -10.85 -4.89
N ALA A 598 -12.19 -10.03 -3.85
CA ALA A 598 -11.19 -10.03 -2.78
C ALA A 598 -11.22 -11.35 -2.00
N ILE A 599 -12.42 -11.84 -1.66
CA ILE A 599 -12.60 -13.15 -1.00
C ILE A 599 -12.04 -14.29 -1.87
N ARG A 600 -12.32 -14.25 -3.19
CA ARG A 600 -11.79 -15.24 -4.14
C ARG A 600 -10.27 -15.19 -4.27
N SER A 601 -9.67 -13.99 -4.29
CA SER A 601 -8.21 -13.83 -4.29
C SER A 601 -7.60 -14.47 -3.05
N LEU A 602 -8.13 -14.16 -1.85
CA LEU A 602 -7.65 -14.75 -0.60
C LEU A 602 -7.75 -16.29 -0.62
N TRP A 603 -8.81 -16.85 -1.19
CA TRP A 603 -8.97 -18.29 -1.33
C TRP A 603 -7.91 -18.93 -2.25
N GLN A 604 -7.55 -18.23 -3.34
CA GLN A 604 -6.53 -18.67 -4.28
C GLN A 604 -5.12 -18.56 -3.68
N ASP A 605 -4.85 -17.51 -2.89
CA ASP A 605 -3.54 -17.25 -2.30
C ASP A 605 -3.27 -18.12 -1.06
N SER A 606 -4.24 -18.24 -0.15
CA SER A 606 -4.10 -19.00 1.10
C SER A 606 -5.44 -19.41 1.68
N ARG A 607 -5.72 -20.73 1.67
CA ARG A 607 -6.92 -21.32 2.30
C ARG A 607 -7.09 -20.93 3.77
N SER A 608 -5.98 -20.77 4.50
CA SER A 608 -6.02 -20.34 5.90
C SER A 608 -6.45 -18.88 6.07
N GLU A 609 -6.09 -17.99 5.14
CA GLU A 609 -6.56 -16.58 5.19
C GLU A 609 -8.03 -16.50 4.81
N ALA A 610 -8.45 -17.27 3.80
CA ALA A 610 -9.86 -17.34 3.44
C ALA A 610 -10.73 -17.92 4.56
N ALA A 611 -10.24 -18.92 5.30
CA ALA A 611 -10.93 -19.45 6.48
C ALA A 611 -11.10 -18.38 7.58
N ILE A 612 -10.06 -17.59 7.86
CA ILE A 612 -10.13 -16.47 8.82
C ILE A 612 -11.15 -15.44 8.35
N CYS A 613 -11.13 -15.07 7.07
CA CYS A 613 -12.07 -14.14 6.46
C CYS A 613 -13.52 -14.61 6.62
N VAL A 614 -13.81 -15.87 6.27
CA VAL A 614 -15.17 -16.45 6.38
C VAL A 614 -15.60 -16.57 7.84
N ALA A 615 -14.72 -17.01 8.74
CA ALA A 615 -15.03 -17.10 10.17
C ALA A 615 -15.33 -15.73 10.78
N THR A 616 -14.55 -14.70 10.40
CA THR A 616 -14.78 -13.30 10.80
C THR A 616 -16.14 -12.83 10.31
N ALA A 617 -16.44 -12.98 9.01
CA ALA A 617 -17.72 -12.57 8.43
C ALA A 617 -18.91 -13.28 9.08
N ALA A 618 -18.82 -14.60 9.30
CA ALA A 618 -19.86 -15.38 9.93
C ALA A 618 -20.10 -14.94 11.38
N ALA A 619 -19.04 -14.70 12.16
CA ALA A 619 -19.17 -14.21 13.53
C ALA A 619 -19.82 -12.82 13.60
N VAL A 620 -19.52 -11.91 12.66
CA VAL A 620 -20.20 -10.60 12.57
C VAL A 620 -21.71 -10.76 12.31
N VAL A 621 -22.10 -11.66 11.41
CA VAL A 621 -23.50 -11.86 11.00
C VAL A 621 -24.30 -12.64 12.05
N ILE A 622 -23.70 -13.64 12.69
CA ILE A 622 -24.38 -14.54 13.62
C ILE A 622 -24.40 -13.98 15.05
N VAL A 623 -23.30 -13.37 15.49
CA VAL A 623 -23.13 -12.92 16.88
C VAL A 623 -23.16 -11.40 16.93
N ASP A 624 -22.02 -10.75 16.70
CA ASP A 624 -21.87 -9.30 16.67
C ASP A 624 -20.50 -8.92 16.08
N LEU A 625 -20.32 -7.64 15.79
CA LEU A 625 -19.11 -7.12 15.16
C LEU A 625 -17.87 -7.21 16.07
N LEU A 626 -18.01 -6.92 17.37
CA LEU A 626 -16.91 -6.98 18.32
C LEU A 626 -16.31 -8.39 18.36
N THR A 627 -17.18 -9.39 18.53
CA THR A 627 -16.84 -10.81 18.54
C THR A 627 -16.20 -11.23 17.22
N GLY A 628 -16.74 -10.76 16.09
CA GLY A 628 -16.16 -11.02 14.77
C GLY A 628 -14.73 -10.51 14.62
N VAL A 629 -14.48 -9.25 14.99
CA VAL A 629 -13.13 -8.65 14.93
C VAL A 629 -12.16 -9.38 15.87
N MET A 630 -12.55 -9.66 17.10
CA MET A 630 -11.72 -10.39 18.07
C MET A 630 -11.37 -11.79 17.58
N LEU A 631 -12.34 -12.51 17.02
CA LEU A 631 -12.12 -13.82 16.42
C LEU A 631 -11.14 -13.74 15.24
N GLY A 632 -11.34 -12.78 14.32
CA GLY A 632 -10.49 -12.61 13.16
C GLY A 632 -9.04 -12.28 13.53
N VAL A 633 -8.83 -11.32 14.42
CA VAL A 633 -7.50 -10.95 14.92
C VAL A 633 -6.87 -12.12 15.67
N GLY A 634 -7.62 -12.78 16.56
CA GLY A 634 -7.15 -13.93 17.32
C GLY A 634 -6.71 -15.10 16.42
N LEU A 635 -7.50 -15.44 15.41
CA LEU A 635 -7.14 -16.49 14.44
C LEU A 635 -5.92 -16.08 13.58
N SER A 636 -5.80 -14.80 13.22
CA SER A 636 -4.64 -14.29 12.49
C SER A 636 -3.35 -14.39 13.32
N VAL A 637 -3.40 -14.02 14.59
CA VAL A 637 -2.28 -14.16 15.53
C VAL A 637 -1.95 -15.63 15.77
N ALA A 638 -2.96 -16.49 15.96
CA ALA A 638 -2.76 -17.93 16.13
C ALA A 638 -2.09 -18.57 14.91
N LYS A 639 -2.51 -18.17 13.69
CA LYS A 639 -1.87 -18.61 12.44
C LYS A 639 -0.42 -18.14 12.37
N LEU A 640 -0.14 -16.88 12.73
CA LEU A 640 1.21 -16.32 12.75
C LEU A 640 2.11 -17.16 13.66
N ILE A 641 1.66 -17.38 14.91
CA ILE A 641 2.35 -18.21 15.90
C ILE A 641 2.59 -19.63 15.37
N TYR A 642 1.59 -20.26 14.75
CA TYR A 642 1.72 -21.60 14.17
C TYR A 642 2.72 -21.66 13.01
N THR A 643 2.73 -20.62 12.16
CA THR A 643 3.59 -20.54 10.96
C THR A 643 5.05 -20.34 11.33
N PHE A 644 5.32 -19.48 12.31
CA PHE A 644 6.68 -19.20 12.81
C PHE A 644 7.20 -20.27 13.78
N SER A 645 6.32 -21.11 14.35
CA SER A 645 6.73 -22.23 15.23
C SER A 645 7.04 -23.52 14.45
N ARG A 646 7.64 -23.45 13.26
CA ARG A 646 8.01 -24.67 12.49
C ARG A 646 9.39 -25.17 12.92
N LEU A 647 9.41 -26.32 13.60
CA LEU A 647 10.62 -27.09 13.92
C LEU A 647 10.65 -28.37 13.09
N ARG A 648 11.67 -28.53 12.25
CA ARG A 648 12.01 -29.77 11.54
C ARG A 648 13.18 -30.43 12.25
N ILE A 649 13.01 -31.70 12.58
CA ILE A 649 14.03 -32.51 13.24
C ILE A 649 14.34 -33.67 12.30
N ARG A 650 15.59 -33.75 11.85
CA ARG A 650 16.09 -34.85 11.04
C ARG A 650 17.14 -35.61 11.82
N ARG A 651 17.07 -36.94 11.79
CA ARG A 651 18.12 -37.79 12.35
C ARG A 651 19.00 -38.29 11.21
N ARG A 652 20.31 -38.21 11.39
CA ARG A 652 21.35 -38.80 10.52
C ARG A 652 22.25 -39.69 11.36
N GLY A 653 22.73 -40.78 10.79
CA GLY A 653 23.65 -41.73 11.45
C GLY A 653 23.03 -43.09 11.74
N ASP A 654 23.89 -44.09 11.83
CA ASP A 654 23.56 -45.49 12.07
C ASP A 654 23.83 -45.84 13.54
N PRO A 655 22.86 -46.39 14.30
CA PRO A 655 23.04 -46.82 15.69
C PRO A 655 24.26 -47.72 15.93
N THR A 656 24.69 -48.48 14.92
CA THR A 656 25.82 -49.41 15.00
C THR A 656 27.18 -48.72 15.13
N THR A 657 27.29 -47.45 14.75
CA THR A 657 28.53 -46.66 14.84
C THR A 657 28.72 -45.93 16.17
N GLY A 658 27.74 -45.99 17.08
CA GLY A 658 27.79 -45.30 18.38
C GLY A 658 27.64 -43.78 18.31
N GLN A 659 27.44 -43.20 17.12
CA GLN A 659 27.22 -41.77 16.89
C GLN A 659 25.90 -41.50 16.15
N ILE A 660 25.11 -40.57 16.67
CA ILE A 660 23.86 -40.09 16.06
C ILE A 660 23.95 -38.59 15.93
N THR A 661 23.52 -38.04 14.79
CA THR A 661 23.38 -36.60 14.59
C THR A 661 21.90 -36.20 14.48
N LEU A 662 21.47 -35.23 15.29
CA LEU A 662 20.15 -34.63 15.28
C LEU A 662 20.24 -33.23 14.67
N VAL A 663 19.70 -33.06 13.46
CA VAL A 663 19.69 -31.77 12.75
C VAL A 663 18.40 -31.03 13.07
N LEU A 664 18.53 -29.84 13.68
CA LEU A 664 17.42 -28.96 14.02
C LEU A 664 17.34 -27.81 13.02
N GLU A 665 16.24 -27.74 12.26
CA GLU A 665 15.95 -26.70 11.27
C GLU A 665 14.68 -25.92 11.66
N GLY A 666 14.71 -24.58 11.64
CA GLY A 666 13.56 -23.72 11.92
C GLY A 666 13.58 -23.06 13.32
N SER A 667 12.49 -23.12 14.08
CA SER A 667 12.38 -22.46 15.40
C SER A 667 11.94 -23.44 16.50
N ALA A 668 12.76 -23.61 17.52
CA ALA A 668 12.49 -24.46 18.67
C ALA A 668 11.76 -23.66 19.77
N THR A 669 10.43 -23.68 19.70
CA THR A 669 9.54 -23.03 20.68
C THR A 669 8.84 -24.05 21.57
N PHE A 670 8.26 -23.61 22.68
CA PHE A 670 7.52 -24.43 23.64
C PHE A 670 6.37 -25.20 22.96
N LEU A 671 5.80 -24.64 21.89
CA LEU A 671 4.78 -25.30 21.05
C LEU A 671 5.30 -26.54 20.32
N ARG A 672 6.61 -26.60 20.05
CA ARG A 672 7.29 -27.74 19.41
C ARG A 672 8.17 -28.55 20.37
N LEU A 673 8.25 -28.14 21.63
CA LEU A 673 8.98 -28.85 22.68
C LEU A 673 8.61 -30.35 22.74
N PRO A 674 7.34 -30.78 22.65
CA PRO A 674 7.01 -32.21 22.67
C PRO A 674 7.66 -32.99 21.53
N ARG A 675 7.80 -32.39 20.33
CA ARG A 675 8.50 -33.04 19.21
C ARG A 675 9.99 -33.14 19.44
N LEU A 676 10.59 -32.12 20.06
CA LEU A 676 12.00 -32.15 20.45
C LEU A 676 12.23 -33.22 21.52
N ALA A 677 11.39 -33.27 22.56
CA ALA A 677 11.45 -34.28 23.62
C ALA A 677 11.34 -35.69 23.04
N SER A 678 10.32 -35.98 22.22
CA SER A 678 10.18 -37.31 21.60
C SER A 678 11.32 -37.67 20.65
N ALA A 679 12.00 -36.68 20.04
CA ALA A 679 13.16 -36.95 19.20
C ALA A 679 14.40 -37.32 20.03
N LEU A 680 14.57 -36.68 21.18
CA LEU A 680 15.63 -36.96 22.16
C LEU A 680 15.40 -38.29 22.88
N GLU A 681 14.16 -38.61 23.28
CA GLU A 681 13.80 -39.89 23.92
C GLU A 681 14.05 -41.11 23.03
N ARG A 682 14.04 -40.95 21.71
CA ARG A 682 14.33 -42.02 20.73
C ARG A 682 15.83 -42.28 20.53
N VAL A 683 16.69 -41.54 21.22
CA VAL A 683 18.14 -41.75 21.20
C VAL A 683 18.47 -42.89 22.19
N PRO A 684 19.09 -44.00 21.74
CA PRO A 684 19.49 -45.10 22.62
C PRO A 684 20.49 -44.64 23.69
N SER A 685 20.48 -45.28 24.86
CA SER A 685 21.46 -45.04 25.93
C SER A 685 22.89 -45.41 25.47
N GLY A 686 23.89 -44.74 26.02
CA GLY A 686 25.31 -45.04 25.77
C GLY A 686 25.90 -44.52 24.44
N VAL A 687 25.11 -43.87 23.59
CA VAL A 687 25.58 -43.30 22.31
C VAL A 687 25.98 -41.84 22.42
N THR A 688 26.86 -41.38 21.53
CA THR A 688 27.20 -39.97 21.39
C THR A 688 26.20 -39.27 20.46
N LEU A 689 25.45 -38.30 20.98
CA LEU A 689 24.51 -37.49 20.22
C LEU A 689 25.18 -36.16 19.82
N HIS A 690 25.35 -35.92 18.52
CA HIS A 690 25.64 -34.60 17.98
C HIS A 690 24.34 -33.86 17.67
N VAL A 691 24.20 -32.62 18.09
CA VAL A 691 23.04 -31.79 17.71
C VAL A 691 23.52 -30.66 16.82
N ASP A 692 23.11 -30.71 15.55
CA ASP A 692 23.42 -29.70 14.55
C ASP A 692 22.37 -28.56 14.61
N LEU A 693 22.88 -27.37 14.88
CA LEU A 693 22.12 -26.14 15.06
C LEU A 693 22.19 -25.21 13.85
N ALA A 694 22.92 -25.56 12.78
CA ALA A 694 23.16 -24.66 11.65
C ALA A 694 21.86 -24.07 11.08
N GLY A 695 20.80 -24.89 11.00
CA GLY A 695 19.48 -24.48 10.50
C GLY A 695 18.52 -23.88 11.54
N LEU A 696 18.92 -23.72 12.81
CA LEU A 696 18.02 -23.31 13.90
C LEU A 696 17.99 -21.78 14.09
N SER A 697 16.98 -21.11 13.54
CA SER A 697 16.80 -19.65 13.63
C SER A 697 16.53 -19.11 15.04
N TYR A 698 15.84 -19.87 15.90
CA TYR A 698 15.43 -19.41 17.23
C TYR A 698 15.24 -20.60 18.19
N ILE A 699 15.52 -20.40 19.47
CA ILE A 699 15.22 -21.33 20.55
C ILE A 699 14.72 -20.57 21.78
N ASP A 700 13.66 -21.05 22.41
CA ASP A 700 13.16 -20.47 23.66
C ASP A 700 13.71 -21.14 24.92
N HIS A 701 13.40 -20.56 26.07
CA HIS A 701 13.94 -21.01 27.34
C HIS A 701 13.50 -22.44 27.71
N ALA A 702 12.29 -22.84 27.32
CA ALA A 702 11.77 -24.17 27.62
C ALA A 702 12.51 -25.25 26.83
N CYS A 703 12.74 -25.04 25.54
CA CYS A 703 13.54 -25.95 24.71
C CYS A 703 15.01 -26.01 25.14
N LEU A 704 15.58 -24.87 25.56
CA LEU A 704 16.94 -24.81 26.11
C LEU A 704 17.08 -25.65 27.39
N ASN A 705 16.15 -25.48 28.33
CA ASN A 705 16.15 -26.24 29.58
C ASN A 705 15.90 -27.74 29.34
N LEU A 706 15.07 -28.10 28.36
CA LEU A 706 14.88 -29.50 27.98
C LEU A 706 16.20 -30.13 27.52
N LEU A 707 16.96 -29.46 26.64
CA LEU A 707 18.26 -29.96 26.17
C LEU A 707 19.26 -30.11 27.32
N ALA A 708 19.33 -29.13 28.23
CA ALA A 708 20.27 -29.15 29.37
C ALA A 708 19.90 -30.21 30.42
N ASN A 709 18.61 -30.47 30.63
CA ASN A 709 18.16 -31.54 31.52
C ASN A 709 18.40 -32.91 30.88
N TRP A 710 18.13 -33.04 29.58
CA TRP A 710 18.33 -34.27 28.84
C TRP A 710 19.82 -34.64 28.75
N GLU A 711 20.72 -33.67 28.55
CA GLU A 711 22.19 -33.88 28.60
C GLU A 711 22.62 -34.58 29.89
N ARG A 712 22.25 -34.00 31.05
CA ARG A 712 22.59 -34.54 32.36
C ARG A 712 22.05 -35.95 32.59
N GLN A 713 20.84 -36.24 32.09
CA GLN A 713 20.25 -37.58 32.17
C GLN A 713 20.97 -38.58 31.26
N HIS A 714 21.30 -38.17 30.03
CA HIS A 714 21.94 -39.02 29.04
C HIS A 714 23.37 -39.38 29.46
N GLU A 715 24.11 -38.42 30.02
CA GLU A 715 25.44 -38.64 30.61
C GLU A 715 25.40 -39.62 31.79
N ALA A 716 24.36 -39.57 32.63
CA ALA A 716 24.18 -40.52 33.73
C ALA A 716 23.99 -41.97 33.23
N THR A 717 23.52 -42.16 32.00
CA THR A 717 23.35 -43.47 31.35
C THR A 717 24.55 -43.88 30.47
N GLY A 718 25.68 -43.16 30.57
CA GLY A 718 26.92 -43.46 29.84
C GLY A 718 26.96 -42.93 28.39
N GLY A 719 25.99 -42.10 27.99
CA GLY A 719 26.02 -41.40 26.70
C GLY A 719 26.76 -40.07 26.76
N LYS A 720 26.89 -39.38 25.62
CA LYS A 720 27.51 -38.04 25.56
C LYS A 720 26.72 -37.14 24.61
N LEU A 721 26.45 -35.90 25.00
CA LEU A 721 25.92 -34.87 24.10
C LEU A 721 27.08 -34.01 23.57
N VAL A 722 27.09 -33.75 22.27
CA VAL A 722 28.01 -32.80 21.64
C VAL A 722 27.17 -31.72 20.96
N LEU A 723 27.17 -30.55 21.58
CA LEU A 723 26.38 -29.38 21.21
C LEU A 723 27.22 -28.12 21.45
N ASP A 724 27.15 -27.18 20.52
CA ASP A 724 27.72 -25.84 20.72
C ASP A 724 26.80 -24.99 21.62
N TRP A 725 27.05 -25.07 22.93
CA TRP A 725 26.32 -24.33 23.95
C TRP A 725 26.49 -22.81 23.85
N GLU A 726 27.64 -22.33 23.36
CA GLU A 726 27.90 -20.89 23.21
C GLU A 726 27.05 -20.31 22.09
N THR A 727 27.02 -20.95 20.91
CA THR A 727 26.16 -20.54 19.80
C THR A 727 24.68 -20.61 20.19
N LEU A 728 24.26 -21.63 20.92
CA LEU A 728 22.87 -21.77 21.35
C LEU A 728 22.45 -20.67 22.34
N ARG A 729 23.30 -20.36 23.33
CA ARG A 729 23.08 -19.25 24.28
C ARG A 729 23.15 -17.88 23.60
N ALA A 730 24.07 -17.69 22.66
CA ALA A 730 24.17 -16.45 21.88
C ALA A 730 22.88 -16.21 21.07
N ARG A 731 22.31 -17.24 20.44
CA ARG A 731 21.02 -17.14 19.73
C ARG A 731 19.84 -16.85 20.67
N PHE A 732 19.85 -17.39 21.88
CA PHE A 732 18.87 -17.03 22.92
C PHE A 732 18.99 -15.56 23.35
N HIS A 733 20.22 -15.04 23.52
CA HIS A 733 20.45 -13.67 23.96
C HIS A 733 20.29 -12.61 22.86
N ALA A 734 20.60 -12.94 21.60
CA ALA A 734 20.42 -12.04 20.45
C ALA A 734 18.94 -11.68 20.20
N ALA A 735 17.99 -12.49 20.68
CA ALA A 735 16.56 -12.22 20.61
C ALA A 735 16.04 -11.23 21.67
N ARG A 736 16.88 -10.81 22.64
CA ARG A 736 16.53 -9.74 23.58
C ARG A 736 17.02 -8.39 23.02
N PRO A 737 16.16 -7.35 22.96
CA PRO A 737 16.63 -6.00 22.68
C PRO A 737 17.67 -5.61 23.73
N ARG A 738 18.88 -5.22 23.32
CA ARG A 738 19.83 -4.61 24.25
C ARG A 738 19.18 -3.33 24.80
N PRO A 739 19.17 -3.10 26.12
CA PRO A 739 18.77 -1.80 26.65
C PRO A 739 19.66 -0.75 25.99
N ARG A 740 19.04 0.31 25.45
CA ARG A 740 19.78 1.47 24.93
C ARG A 740 20.65 1.99 26.06
N THR A 741 21.96 1.86 25.90
CA THR A 741 22.92 2.61 26.71
C THR A 741 22.71 4.09 26.39
N THR A 742 22.20 4.84 27.36
CA THR A 742 22.19 6.30 27.34
C THR A 742 23.63 6.78 27.38
N SER A 743 24.13 7.28 26.25
CA SER A 743 25.32 8.15 26.18
C SER A 743 24.89 9.51 25.71
#